data_AF-A0A9D7RIT3-F1
#
_entry.id   AF-A0A9D7RIT3-F1
#
_cell.length_a   1.000
_cell.length_b   1.000
_cell.length_c   1.000
_cell.angle_alpha   90.00
_cell.angle_beta   90.00
_cell.angle_gamma   90.00
#
_symmetry.space_group_name_H-M   'P 1'
#
loop_
_entity.id
_entity.type
_entity.pdbx_description
1 polymer ?
#
loop_
_entity_poly.entity_id
_entity_poly.type
_entity_poly.pdbx_seq_one_letter_code
_entity_poly.pdbx_strand_id
1 'polypeptide(L)'
;MATKYSLICWGGKDGKSVTLDATAATNDQITLTNHGLRDAQAVRFTAGTMPTGLALDTTYYVDVTATNIFKLYSDVGLTTQVTWTGTGSGAVLKSKYYTDLSDKSRWTYSAVEYIFDGILSWRTYHYTTNPASGLDTHYCEIGEAFDDWLTAALTINIPAAETIIHTYVNGTRSGGWHGGVFSLTAGVGYVMRTNTYDGGQTLGVTGVRHTLDGIAMWGDYTGGSSRTMLATTGSIATSIMNCILYSTAGSTTVGLYIAPSASGVVMNNIVYGFTGRGGYSVGNYAGRGSMVANNLAVANGTGFEMVNGASAQEVAGWYYNNISVGNVTANWGAYVSTNLIAAGYNGGLSTDAPWYKTTDTGVKTMTASNATFQDYAGLDFRPAGTAPNTSVGPQVDTGLTLVTAYEQSDMLAFDRPAYNNGGSEAWDLGPFEFDRGYQRPNDQTVATSGMVDGSRLKIAKVSDGTELRNEVLSSETTDSFTYSVPSGGVPVYLYLRKGSASPYYRPVKVSATITEDAGLTYSFAGLQNEDIAVNASYAAGVATDWTINTSTGAIAHASGTTRYTVQDLYSYHQNYTDDSSTVDDDPLMSGITPTQFELINTGAISEADIEDLKGGSLELQDGTLWSNVYNVPSSGMAGTPTAYLYQGTTEVTNFWAAGDFDVLLKVKNAGSLVSSGLVTGYARKWGYTFDHYESDLSAGGRNVMPLVTLVDANITDTTATVSGWSDVTTTFGTISRDFGDGDGARTYYVEVDCASRPLSEVYQRLQYICRENASGTLNGIAAETYQRAHSSMTVVKAAPFGQYSGGVLSCAPGVWLINVPSADAVNYIVTDSTGATHQNVVTPGAASATVLASSRVQLYNVDTATEIDNTVNGDTSYSYAITTEAAEGETLRLRVCKLGYEPVEVFGIYNATAGVQFLVTQTLDATYAAWGIDGSAVAEFTLDVTGNIEIDANDADGASTKTRLGAFYNYALTTEAGISTAFGAITYLATNAIRINVATVDMRVENINASVALRFTDNDVRLYRSDGSSIIATTSYSIHNDYSGVPDVVETGVSGLTGAESAQLMGLTNAPSASSVATAVLSAATTTPIHSNIQQINDVAITGNGSSTPFNV
;
A
#
# COMPACT_ATOMS: atom_id res chain seq x y z
N MET A 1 6.20 54.66 -6.24
CA MET A 1 5.56 54.71 -7.56
C MET A 1 4.13 54.30 -7.34
N ALA A 2 3.19 55.23 -7.46
CA ALA A 2 1.76 54.94 -7.30
C ALA A 2 1.05 55.07 -8.65
N THR A 3 -0.01 54.27 -8.83
CA THR A 3 -0.96 54.45 -9.93
C THR A 3 -2.17 55.19 -9.40
N LYS A 4 -2.49 56.34 -10.00
CA LYS A 4 -3.61 57.20 -9.59
C LYS A 4 -4.62 57.33 -10.72
N TYR A 5 -5.89 57.12 -10.40
CA TYR A 5 -7.02 57.28 -11.31
C TYR A 5 -7.78 58.56 -10.99
N SER A 6 -8.13 59.32 -12.01
CA SER A 6 -9.03 60.47 -11.95
C SER A 6 -10.18 60.23 -12.93
N LEU A 7 -11.36 60.76 -12.63
CA LEU A 7 -12.52 60.71 -13.51
C LEU A 7 -12.83 62.09 -14.07
N ILE A 8 -13.23 62.18 -15.33
CA ILE A 8 -13.85 63.35 -15.94
C ILE A 8 -15.31 63.02 -16.24
N CYS A 9 -16.21 63.86 -15.74
CA CYS A 9 -17.63 63.80 -16.01
C CYS A 9 -18.21 65.22 -15.97
N TRP A 10 -19.36 65.45 -16.58
CA TRP A 10 -19.92 66.79 -16.68
C TRP A 10 -20.22 67.36 -15.29
N GLY A 11 -19.59 68.50 -14.98
CA GLY A 11 -19.67 69.17 -13.69
C GLY A 11 -18.78 68.60 -12.58
N GLY A 12 -18.16 67.42 -12.76
CA GLY A 12 -17.23 66.83 -11.78
C GLY A 12 -17.82 66.66 -10.38
N LYS A 13 -16.95 66.53 -9.36
CA LYS A 13 -17.40 66.40 -7.96
C LYS A 13 -18.05 67.66 -7.40
N ASP A 14 -17.70 68.84 -7.91
CA ASP A 14 -18.13 70.13 -7.36
C ASP A 14 -19.43 70.64 -7.99
N GLY A 15 -19.77 70.15 -9.20
CA GLY A 15 -20.91 70.61 -10.00
C GLY A 15 -20.66 71.97 -10.66
N LYS A 16 -21.59 72.38 -11.53
CA LYS A 16 -21.59 73.70 -12.15
C LYS A 16 -22.70 74.56 -11.56
N SER A 17 -22.34 75.76 -11.11
CA SER A 17 -23.31 76.78 -10.68
C SER A 17 -24.08 77.29 -11.89
N VAL A 18 -25.41 77.30 -11.80
CA VAL A 18 -26.28 77.75 -12.89
C VAL A 18 -27.22 78.85 -12.46
N THR A 19 -27.67 79.64 -13.43
CA THR A 19 -28.70 80.66 -13.21
C THR A 19 -30.04 80.12 -13.68
N LEU A 20 -31.03 80.11 -12.76
CA LEU A 20 -32.41 79.74 -13.05
C LEU A 20 -33.18 81.00 -13.44
N ASP A 21 -33.51 81.14 -14.72
CA ASP A 21 -34.26 82.29 -15.22
C ASP A 21 -35.76 81.96 -15.21
N ALA A 22 -36.56 82.78 -14.52
CA ALA A 22 -38.01 82.58 -14.36
C ALA A 22 -38.85 83.78 -14.84
N THR A 23 -38.26 84.67 -15.66
CA THR A 23 -38.92 85.90 -16.09
C THR A 23 -39.76 85.70 -17.37
N ALA A 24 -41.08 85.77 -17.17
CA ALA A 24 -42.19 85.61 -18.12
C ALA A 24 -42.53 84.15 -18.48
N ALA A 25 -43.83 83.89 -18.63
CA ALA A 25 -44.50 82.58 -18.72
C ALA A 25 -44.12 81.69 -19.93
N THR A 26 -42.98 81.94 -20.58
CA THR A 26 -42.45 81.17 -21.70
C THR A 26 -40.99 80.74 -21.56
N ASN A 27 -40.25 81.20 -20.54
CA ASN A 27 -38.79 80.99 -20.49
C ASN A 27 -38.32 80.32 -19.19
N ASP A 28 -38.93 79.19 -18.80
CA ASP A 28 -38.36 78.24 -17.83
C ASP A 28 -37.07 77.63 -18.42
N GLN A 29 -35.97 78.39 -18.32
CA GLN A 29 -34.67 78.07 -18.91
C GLN A 29 -33.54 78.27 -17.90
N ILE A 30 -32.42 77.61 -18.19
CA ILE A 30 -31.21 77.65 -17.37
C ILE A 30 -30.09 78.25 -18.21
N THR A 31 -29.42 79.25 -17.64
CA THR A 31 -28.26 79.88 -18.27
C THR A 31 -26.97 79.40 -17.60
N LEU A 32 -26.04 78.91 -18.42
CA LEU A 32 -24.67 78.55 -18.04
C LEU A 32 -23.76 78.75 -19.26
N THR A 33 -22.76 79.62 -19.13
CA THR A 33 -21.81 79.90 -20.20
C THR A 33 -21.08 78.63 -20.63
N ASN A 34 -21.10 78.35 -21.94
CA ASN A 34 -20.47 77.21 -22.57
C ASN A 34 -20.78 75.90 -21.85
N HIS A 35 -22.08 75.64 -21.62
CA HIS A 35 -22.50 74.55 -20.73
C HIS A 35 -22.00 73.18 -21.18
N GLY A 36 -21.81 72.93 -22.47
CA GLY A 36 -21.27 71.66 -22.96
C GLY A 36 -22.22 70.46 -22.94
N LEU A 37 -23.35 70.57 -22.23
CA LEU A 37 -24.45 69.61 -22.28
C LEU A 37 -25.01 69.42 -23.70
N ARG A 38 -25.59 68.24 -23.95
CA ARG A 38 -26.30 67.87 -25.19
C ARG A 38 -27.75 67.51 -24.92
N ASP A 39 -28.56 67.47 -25.97
CA ASP A 39 -29.96 67.07 -25.90
C ASP A 39 -30.11 65.69 -25.25
N ALA A 40 -31.16 65.55 -24.44
CA ALA A 40 -31.47 64.37 -23.65
C ALA A 40 -30.40 63.97 -22.61
N GLN A 41 -29.36 64.78 -22.37
CA GLN A 41 -28.39 64.49 -21.32
C GLN A 41 -29.05 64.66 -19.94
N ALA A 42 -28.87 63.66 -19.07
CA ALA A 42 -29.52 63.64 -17.77
C ALA A 42 -28.68 64.37 -16.70
N VAL A 43 -29.32 65.25 -15.93
CA VAL A 43 -28.71 66.07 -14.88
C VAL A 43 -29.54 66.05 -13.60
N ARG A 44 -28.92 66.40 -12.47
CA ARG A 44 -29.58 66.57 -11.16
C ARG A 44 -29.08 67.82 -10.46
N PHE A 45 -29.98 68.51 -9.76
CA PHE A 45 -29.58 69.54 -8.80
C PHE A 45 -29.09 68.87 -7.53
N THR A 46 -27.90 69.26 -7.05
CA THR A 46 -27.31 68.68 -5.83
C THR A 46 -27.11 69.70 -4.71
N ALA A 47 -27.29 70.99 -5.00
CA ALA A 47 -27.24 72.05 -4.00
C ALA A 47 -28.02 73.29 -4.46
N GLY A 48 -28.29 74.18 -3.51
CA GLY A 48 -29.04 75.43 -3.71
C GLY A 48 -30.50 75.35 -3.27
N THR A 49 -31.17 76.50 -3.27
CA THR A 49 -32.61 76.59 -3.00
C THR A 49 -33.36 76.52 -4.32
N MET A 50 -34.22 75.51 -4.49
CA MET A 50 -34.98 75.29 -5.73
C MET A 50 -36.29 76.10 -5.77
N PRO A 51 -36.68 76.66 -6.92
CA PRO A 51 -38.02 77.21 -7.12
C PRO A 51 -39.09 76.11 -7.13
N THR A 52 -40.36 76.47 -6.95
CA THR A 52 -41.46 75.50 -6.93
C THR A 52 -41.62 74.87 -8.32
N GLY A 53 -41.47 73.55 -8.41
CA GLY A 53 -41.45 72.79 -9.66
C GLY A 53 -40.11 72.11 -9.96
N LEU A 54 -39.03 72.55 -9.28
CA LEU A 54 -37.73 71.88 -9.27
C LEU A 54 -37.44 71.30 -7.88
N ALA A 55 -36.61 70.26 -7.85
CA ALA A 55 -36.22 69.56 -6.64
C ALA A 55 -34.79 69.04 -6.75
N LEU A 56 -34.10 68.98 -5.61
CA LEU A 56 -32.79 68.32 -5.48
C LEU A 56 -32.94 66.82 -5.76
N ASP A 57 -31.86 66.21 -6.24
CA ASP A 57 -31.72 64.77 -6.53
C ASP A 57 -32.76 64.19 -7.49
N THR A 58 -33.57 65.03 -8.12
CA THR A 58 -34.52 64.65 -9.18
C THR A 58 -33.80 64.67 -10.52
N THR A 59 -34.04 63.64 -11.33
CA THR A 59 -33.46 63.53 -12.67
C THR A 59 -34.23 64.39 -13.66
N TYR A 60 -33.52 65.26 -14.37
CA TYR A 60 -34.03 66.05 -15.48
C TYR A 60 -33.23 65.77 -16.74
N TYR A 61 -33.85 65.98 -17.90
CA TYR A 61 -33.22 65.82 -19.21
C TYR A 61 -33.09 67.18 -19.88
N VAL A 62 -31.93 67.43 -20.47
CA VAL A 62 -31.56 68.73 -21.04
C VAL A 62 -32.07 68.85 -22.47
N ASP A 63 -32.66 69.99 -22.81
CA ASP A 63 -32.95 70.41 -24.19
C ASP A 63 -32.12 71.67 -24.48
N VAL A 64 -31.11 71.55 -25.35
CA VAL A 64 -30.14 72.60 -25.64
C VAL A 64 -30.71 73.56 -26.67
N THR A 65 -31.08 74.75 -26.19
CA THR A 65 -31.69 75.78 -27.04
C THR A 65 -30.68 76.77 -27.62
N ALA A 66 -29.52 76.93 -26.97
CA ALA A 66 -28.38 77.72 -27.43
C ALA A 66 -27.11 77.32 -26.68
N THR A 67 -25.92 77.75 -27.14
CA THR A 67 -24.61 77.43 -26.51
C THR A 67 -24.51 77.70 -25.01
N ASN A 68 -25.30 78.66 -24.50
CA ASN A 68 -25.30 79.07 -23.10
C ASN A 68 -26.64 78.82 -22.39
N ILE A 69 -27.63 78.23 -23.08
CA ILE A 69 -29.02 78.19 -22.61
C ILE A 69 -29.63 76.83 -22.90
N PHE A 70 -30.22 76.22 -21.88
CA PHE A 70 -30.96 74.98 -22.03
C PHE A 70 -32.22 74.95 -21.17
N LYS A 71 -33.14 74.05 -21.52
CA LYS A 71 -34.38 73.77 -20.78
C LYS A 71 -34.31 72.39 -20.13
N LEU A 72 -35.19 72.16 -19.16
CA LEU A 72 -35.31 70.88 -18.47
C LEU A 72 -36.61 70.17 -18.85
N TYR A 73 -36.53 68.85 -19.00
CA TYR A 73 -37.63 67.94 -19.31
C TYR A 73 -37.66 66.79 -18.30
N SER A 74 -38.84 66.20 -18.08
CA SER A 74 -39.00 65.08 -17.15
C SER A 74 -38.73 63.71 -17.78
N ASP A 75 -38.63 63.67 -19.11
CA ASP A 75 -38.38 62.46 -19.89
C ASP A 75 -37.25 62.64 -20.91
N VAL A 76 -36.55 61.54 -21.21
CA VAL A 76 -35.44 61.50 -22.15
C VAL A 76 -35.86 61.79 -23.60
N GLY A 77 -37.14 61.63 -23.93
CA GLY A 77 -37.70 61.94 -25.24
C GLY A 77 -37.94 63.43 -25.47
N LEU A 78 -37.67 64.27 -24.47
CA LEU A 78 -37.90 65.72 -24.49
C LEU A 78 -39.36 66.07 -24.84
N THR A 79 -40.31 65.28 -24.32
CA THR A 79 -41.74 65.46 -24.62
C THR A 79 -42.46 66.34 -23.60
N THR A 80 -42.03 66.31 -22.33
CA THR A 80 -42.65 67.03 -21.23
C THR A 80 -41.68 68.02 -20.58
N GLN A 81 -41.77 69.30 -20.98
CA GLN A 81 -40.95 70.36 -20.40
C GLN A 81 -41.32 70.56 -18.92
N VAL A 82 -40.32 70.67 -18.05
CA VAL A 82 -40.48 71.02 -16.64
C VAL A 82 -40.59 72.54 -16.52
N THR A 83 -41.66 72.98 -15.86
CA THR A 83 -41.95 74.40 -15.60
C THR A 83 -41.78 74.71 -14.11
N TRP A 84 -41.33 75.90 -13.74
CA TRP A 84 -41.18 76.29 -12.33
C TRP A 84 -41.61 77.73 -12.05
N THR A 85 -41.88 78.03 -10.78
CA THR A 85 -42.28 79.36 -10.32
C THR A 85 -41.52 79.78 -9.07
N GLY A 86 -41.24 81.08 -8.96
CA GLY A 86 -40.46 81.68 -7.88
C GLY A 86 -38.96 81.77 -8.17
N THR A 87 -38.20 82.29 -7.21
CA THR A 87 -36.75 82.49 -7.34
C THR A 87 -35.98 81.37 -6.64
N GLY A 88 -35.09 80.69 -7.37
CA GLY A 88 -34.04 79.86 -6.79
C GLY A 88 -32.75 80.65 -6.54
N SER A 89 -31.83 80.11 -5.74
CA SER A 89 -30.50 80.72 -5.51
C SER A 89 -29.44 79.66 -5.23
N GLY A 90 -28.23 79.88 -5.76
CA GLY A 90 -27.08 78.99 -5.56
C GLY A 90 -27.28 77.59 -6.13
N ALA A 91 -28.08 77.46 -7.20
CA ALA A 91 -28.37 76.17 -7.82
C ALA A 91 -27.11 75.57 -8.44
N VAL A 92 -26.80 74.32 -8.06
CA VAL A 92 -25.66 73.57 -8.59
C VAL A 92 -26.17 72.31 -9.28
N LEU A 93 -25.78 72.14 -10.54
CA LEU A 93 -26.09 70.97 -11.35
C LEU A 93 -24.88 70.04 -11.47
N LYS A 94 -25.17 68.74 -11.46
CA LYS A 94 -24.23 67.67 -11.80
C LYS A 94 -24.86 66.74 -12.83
N SER A 95 -24.03 66.00 -13.56
CA SER A 95 -24.54 64.94 -14.41
C SER A 95 -25.14 63.83 -13.58
N LYS A 96 -26.16 63.16 -14.13
CA LYS A 96 -26.70 61.94 -13.55
C LYS A 96 -25.62 60.87 -13.42
N TYR A 97 -24.70 60.80 -14.38
CA TYR A 97 -23.58 59.86 -14.38
C TYR A 97 -22.79 59.94 -13.06
N TYR A 98 -22.36 61.13 -12.65
CA TYR A 98 -21.67 61.31 -11.37
C TYR A 98 -22.51 60.87 -10.17
N THR A 99 -23.79 61.29 -10.13
CA THR A 99 -24.66 61.04 -8.96
C THR A 99 -25.03 59.57 -8.80
N ASP A 100 -24.97 58.77 -9.86
CA ASP A 100 -25.31 57.35 -9.85
C ASP A 100 -24.10 56.42 -9.65
N LEU A 101 -22.88 56.96 -9.55
CA LEU A 101 -21.71 56.16 -9.17
C LEU A 101 -21.89 55.65 -7.74
N SER A 102 -22.22 54.36 -7.63
CA SER A 102 -22.40 53.66 -6.36
C SER A 102 -21.09 53.41 -5.62
N ASP A 103 -19.98 53.27 -6.37
CA ASP A 103 -18.62 53.18 -5.83
C ASP A 103 -17.73 54.23 -6.50
N LYS A 104 -17.02 55.02 -5.67
CA LYS A 104 -16.07 56.05 -6.07
C LYS A 104 -14.66 55.79 -5.54
N SER A 105 -14.44 54.65 -4.88
CA SER A 105 -13.18 54.29 -4.24
C SER A 105 -12.00 54.34 -5.21
N ARG A 106 -12.22 53.95 -6.47
CA ARG A 106 -11.21 54.02 -7.56
C ARG A 106 -10.61 55.41 -7.74
N TRP A 107 -11.41 56.46 -7.60
CA TRP A 107 -10.98 57.86 -7.78
C TRP A 107 -10.85 58.61 -6.45
N THR A 108 -10.85 57.91 -5.32
CA THR A 108 -10.79 58.52 -3.99
C THR A 108 -9.53 58.08 -3.28
N TYR A 109 -8.61 59.02 -3.03
CA TYR A 109 -7.38 58.76 -2.30
C TYR A 109 -7.31 59.64 -1.06
N SER A 110 -7.09 59.02 0.10
CA SER A 110 -7.00 59.75 1.38
C SER A 110 -8.20 60.69 1.63
N ALA A 111 -9.41 60.20 1.35
CA ALA A 111 -10.67 60.95 1.43
C ALA A 111 -10.80 62.16 0.49
N VAL A 112 -9.92 62.29 -0.51
CA VAL A 112 -10.03 63.29 -1.59
C VAL A 112 -10.53 62.60 -2.85
N GLU A 113 -11.66 63.07 -3.38
CA GLU A 113 -12.19 62.63 -4.68
C GLU A 113 -11.48 63.37 -5.83
N TYR A 114 -10.96 62.61 -6.80
CA TYR A 114 -10.26 63.09 -7.99
C TYR A 114 -11.18 63.04 -9.21
N ILE A 115 -12.34 63.71 -9.10
CA ILE A 115 -13.37 63.74 -10.14
C ILE A 115 -13.56 65.18 -10.62
N PHE A 116 -13.24 65.44 -11.88
CA PHE A 116 -13.09 66.77 -12.48
C PHE A 116 -14.14 67.04 -13.54
N ASP A 117 -14.39 68.32 -13.82
CA ASP A 117 -15.42 68.77 -14.76
C ASP A 117 -14.90 68.98 -16.21
N GLY A 118 -13.64 68.65 -16.46
CA GLY A 118 -12.99 68.75 -17.77
C GLY A 118 -11.48 68.47 -17.69
N ILE A 119 -10.81 68.34 -18.84
CA ILE A 119 -9.37 68.05 -18.89
C ILE A 119 -8.56 69.24 -18.36
N LEU A 120 -9.03 70.47 -18.58
CA LEU A 120 -8.36 71.67 -18.07
C LEU A 120 -8.29 71.69 -16.53
N SER A 121 -9.40 71.38 -15.84
CA SER A 121 -9.44 71.40 -14.37
C SER A 121 -8.65 70.25 -13.76
N TRP A 122 -8.74 69.05 -14.34
CA TRP A 122 -7.89 67.90 -13.99
C TRP A 122 -6.39 68.24 -14.14
N ARG A 123 -5.98 68.72 -15.32
CA ARG A 123 -4.59 69.10 -15.60
C ARG A 123 -4.13 70.18 -14.64
N THR A 124 -4.94 71.21 -14.40
CA THR A 124 -4.58 72.32 -13.50
C THR A 124 -4.35 71.81 -12.09
N TYR A 125 -5.22 70.94 -11.59
CA TYR A 125 -5.06 70.36 -10.27
C TYR A 125 -3.74 69.60 -10.13
N HIS A 126 -3.43 68.70 -11.07
CA HIS A 126 -2.21 67.88 -11.04
C HIS A 126 -0.92 68.60 -11.47
N TYR A 127 -1.02 69.85 -11.95
CA TYR A 127 0.13 70.69 -12.28
C TYR A 127 0.41 71.74 -11.19
N THR A 128 -0.62 72.40 -10.66
CA THR A 128 -0.46 73.51 -9.69
C THR A 128 -0.94 73.20 -8.29
N THR A 129 -2.14 72.62 -8.13
CA THR A 129 -2.82 72.54 -6.81
C THR A 129 -2.29 71.40 -5.96
N ASN A 130 -2.06 70.24 -6.59
CA ASN A 130 -1.47 69.06 -5.98
C ASN A 130 -0.59 68.39 -7.04
N PRO A 131 0.64 68.91 -7.25
CA PRO A 131 1.50 68.46 -8.33
C PRO A 131 1.76 66.95 -8.29
N ALA A 132 1.61 66.30 -9.43
CA ALA A 132 1.94 64.88 -9.57
C ALA A 132 3.42 64.61 -9.24
N SER A 133 3.72 63.40 -8.76
CA SER A 133 5.10 62.96 -8.59
C SER A 133 5.64 62.45 -9.91
N GLY A 134 6.90 62.77 -10.25
CA GLY A 134 7.61 62.22 -11.41
C GLY A 134 7.90 60.71 -11.35
N LEU A 135 7.40 60.03 -10.34
CA LEU A 135 7.45 58.59 -10.15
C LEU A 135 6.07 57.92 -10.29
N ASP A 136 4.99 58.68 -10.46
CA ASP A 136 3.62 58.15 -10.50
C ASP A 136 3.11 58.03 -11.94
N THR A 137 2.19 57.08 -12.15
CA THR A 137 1.37 56.97 -13.37
C THR A 137 -0.01 57.53 -13.10
N HIS A 138 -0.47 58.44 -13.94
CA HIS A 138 -1.76 59.13 -13.78
C HIS A 138 -2.72 58.78 -14.92
N TYR A 139 -3.84 58.16 -14.56
CA TYR A 139 -4.97 57.90 -15.45
C TYR A 139 -6.04 58.98 -15.31
N CYS A 140 -6.51 59.47 -16.45
CA CYS A 140 -7.63 60.38 -16.60
C CYS A 140 -8.69 59.65 -17.41
N GLU A 141 -9.59 59.00 -16.68
CA GLU A 141 -10.72 58.25 -17.22
C GLU A 141 -11.84 59.23 -17.54
N ILE A 142 -12.27 59.30 -18.79
CA ILE A 142 -13.41 60.12 -19.20
C ILE A 142 -14.64 59.23 -19.17
N GLY A 143 -15.67 59.60 -18.40
CA GLY A 143 -16.80 58.71 -18.09
C GLY A 143 -18.05 58.90 -18.96
N GLU A 144 -18.29 60.10 -19.48
CA GLU A 144 -19.52 60.42 -20.21
C GLU A 144 -19.29 61.38 -21.38
N ALA A 145 -20.29 61.47 -22.26
CA ALA A 145 -20.32 62.36 -23.40
C ALA A 145 -20.72 63.79 -22.99
N PHE A 146 -19.91 64.78 -23.40
CA PHE A 146 -20.23 66.21 -23.37
C PHE A 146 -19.20 67.01 -24.18
N ASP A 147 -19.52 68.26 -24.48
CA ASP A 147 -18.58 69.21 -25.10
C ASP A 147 -17.82 69.97 -24.00
N ASP A 148 -16.53 69.69 -23.83
CA ASP A 148 -15.64 70.43 -22.92
C ASP A 148 -15.07 71.65 -23.65
N TRP A 149 -15.63 72.81 -23.35
CA TRP A 149 -15.30 74.07 -24.00
C TRP A 149 -13.99 74.67 -23.45
N LEU A 150 -13.00 74.75 -24.33
CA LEU A 150 -11.75 75.46 -24.08
C LEU A 150 -11.81 76.89 -24.61
N THR A 151 -11.64 77.85 -23.70
CA THR A 151 -11.54 79.28 -23.99
C THR A 151 -10.10 79.77 -24.19
N ALA A 152 -9.11 78.90 -24.00
CA ALA A 152 -7.68 79.16 -24.21
C ALA A 152 -6.94 77.86 -24.57
N ALA A 153 -5.72 78.00 -25.12
CA ALA A 153 -4.84 76.87 -25.38
C ALA A 153 -4.53 76.06 -24.10
N LEU A 154 -4.61 74.74 -24.20
CA LEU A 154 -4.28 73.81 -23.13
C LEU A 154 -2.98 73.07 -23.47
N THR A 155 -2.13 72.85 -22.46
CA THR A 155 -0.96 71.98 -22.61
C THR A 155 -0.94 70.92 -21.51
N ILE A 156 -0.89 69.65 -21.90
CA ILE A 156 -0.66 68.53 -20.99
C ILE A 156 0.84 68.50 -20.67
N ASN A 157 1.17 68.80 -19.42
CA ASN A 157 2.53 68.94 -18.89
C ASN A 157 2.60 68.51 -17.42
N ILE A 158 1.73 67.58 -17.02
CA ILE A 158 1.71 67.04 -15.68
C ILE A 158 3.07 66.36 -15.43
N PRO A 159 3.76 66.67 -14.31
CA PRO A 159 5.12 66.19 -14.05
C PRO A 159 5.18 64.69 -13.66
N ALA A 160 4.21 63.88 -14.09
CA ALA A 160 4.12 62.45 -13.81
C ALA A 160 5.12 61.63 -14.63
N ALA A 161 5.42 60.40 -14.20
CA ALA A 161 6.26 59.47 -14.97
C ALA A 161 5.59 59.06 -16.29
N GLU A 162 4.26 58.96 -16.26
CA GLU A 162 3.38 58.63 -17.37
C GLU A 162 1.99 59.24 -17.12
N THR A 163 1.34 59.71 -18.19
CA THR A 163 -0.01 60.31 -18.12
C THR A 163 -0.89 59.75 -19.21
N ILE A 164 -2.03 59.17 -18.85
CA ILE A 164 -2.95 58.51 -19.79
C ILE A 164 -4.30 59.21 -19.69
N ILE A 165 -4.77 59.79 -20.78
CA ILE A 165 -6.11 60.34 -20.93
C ILE A 165 -6.86 59.40 -21.86
N HIS A 166 -7.89 58.73 -21.36
CA HIS A 166 -8.62 57.74 -22.13
C HIS A 166 -10.10 57.68 -21.77
N THR A 167 -10.88 57.10 -22.67
CA THR A 167 -12.32 56.90 -22.46
C THR A 167 -12.64 55.52 -21.90
N TYR A 168 -11.71 54.87 -21.20
CA TYR A 168 -11.99 53.63 -20.46
C TYR A 168 -12.31 53.97 -19.01
N VAL A 169 -13.32 53.30 -18.47
CA VAL A 169 -13.62 53.26 -17.03
C VAL A 169 -13.66 51.80 -16.64
N ASN A 170 -12.82 51.41 -15.67
CA ASN A 170 -12.72 50.02 -15.22
C ASN A 170 -12.49 49.01 -16.36
N GLY A 171 -11.62 49.36 -17.31
CA GLY A 171 -11.26 48.49 -18.44
C GLY A 171 -12.27 48.47 -19.60
N THR A 172 -13.42 49.16 -19.49
CA THR A 172 -14.45 49.21 -20.55
C THR A 172 -14.59 50.61 -21.13
N ARG A 173 -14.78 50.76 -22.46
CA ARG A 173 -15.09 52.06 -23.07
C ARG A 173 -16.36 52.65 -22.44
N SER A 174 -16.26 53.88 -21.95
CA SER A 174 -17.33 54.62 -21.30
C SER A 174 -18.20 55.37 -22.32
N GLY A 175 -19.23 56.09 -21.83
CA GLY A 175 -20.00 57.01 -22.68
C GLY A 175 -19.19 58.19 -23.25
N GLY A 176 -17.98 58.43 -22.74
CA GLY A 176 -17.04 59.41 -23.31
C GLY A 176 -16.41 58.95 -24.63
N TRP A 177 -16.48 57.67 -24.96
CA TRP A 177 -15.97 57.13 -26.21
C TRP A 177 -16.85 57.58 -27.40
N HIS A 178 -16.23 58.02 -28.50
CA HIS A 178 -16.98 58.44 -29.68
C HIS A 178 -17.46 57.26 -30.55
N GLY A 179 -17.09 56.02 -30.22
CA GLY A 179 -17.58 54.84 -30.95
C GLY A 179 -17.15 54.76 -32.40
N GLY A 180 -16.06 55.45 -32.78
CA GLY A 180 -15.69 55.67 -34.18
C GLY A 180 -16.69 56.50 -35.00
N VAL A 181 -17.75 57.03 -34.39
CA VAL A 181 -18.78 57.81 -35.06
C VAL A 181 -18.33 59.26 -35.18
N PHE A 182 -18.58 59.85 -36.35
CA PHE A 182 -18.21 61.21 -36.68
C PHE A 182 -19.44 62.07 -37.03
N SER A 183 -19.50 63.31 -36.55
CA SER A 183 -20.60 64.26 -36.82
C SER A 183 -20.08 65.69 -36.95
N LEU A 184 -20.64 66.45 -37.90
CA LEU A 184 -20.30 67.85 -38.15
C LEU A 184 -21.32 68.84 -37.55
N THR A 185 -22.45 68.34 -37.04
CA THR A 185 -23.53 69.17 -36.52
C THR A 185 -23.66 69.08 -35.00
N ALA A 186 -23.15 68.01 -34.38
CA ALA A 186 -23.17 67.79 -32.94
C ALA A 186 -21.96 66.97 -32.49
N GLY A 187 -21.54 67.14 -31.24
CA GLY A 187 -20.44 66.36 -30.68
C GLY A 187 -20.84 64.89 -30.44
N VAL A 188 -19.87 63.97 -30.53
CA VAL A 188 -20.04 62.53 -30.25
C VAL A 188 -18.98 62.10 -29.24
N GLY A 189 -19.36 61.32 -28.22
CA GLY A 189 -18.50 61.02 -27.08
C GLY A 189 -18.09 62.29 -26.32
N TYR A 190 -16.95 62.30 -25.66
CA TYR A 190 -16.35 63.50 -25.10
C TYR A 190 -15.63 64.29 -26.19
N VAL A 191 -15.99 65.57 -26.33
CA VAL A 191 -15.42 66.47 -27.34
C VAL A 191 -14.74 67.63 -26.65
N MET A 192 -13.43 67.77 -26.85
CA MET A 192 -12.73 69.00 -26.53
C MET A 192 -12.99 70.04 -27.62
N ARG A 193 -13.75 71.08 -27.30
CA ARG A 193 -14.26 72.05 -28.28
C ARG A 193 -13.67 73.44 -28.10
N THR A 194 -13.41 74.14 -29.19
CA THR A 194 -12.91 75.52 -29.12
C THR A 194 -13.35 76.35 -30.33
N ASN A 195 -13.64 77.63 -30.10
CA ASN A 195 -14.08 78.60 -31.12
C ASN A 195 -13.23 79.88 -31.18
N THR A 196 -12.37 80.14 -30.18
CA THR A 196 -11.69 81.43 -30.02
C THR A 196 -10.28 81.21 -29.50
N TYR A 197 -9.26 81.36 -30.35
CA TYR A 197 -7.89 81.62 -29.90
C TYR A 197 -7.00 82.08 -31.08
N ASP A 198 -6.08 83.01 -30.85
CA ASP A 198 -5.09 83.47 -31.84
C ASP A 198 -3.68 83.21 -31.27
N GLY A 199 -2.91 82.37 -31.97
CA GLY A 199 -1.50 82.08 -31.65
C GLY A 199 -1.20 80.72 -30.99
N GLY A 200 -1.02 79.65 -31.78
CA GLY A 200 -0.36 78.41 -31.32
C GLY A 200 -1.16 77.12 -31.55
N GLN A 201 -1.17 76.24 -30.52
CA GLN A 201 -1.83 74.93 -30.53
C GLN A 201 -3.03 74.89 -29.57
N THR A 202 -4.14 74.24 -29.94
CA THR A 202 -5.31 74.11 -29.06
C THR A 202 -5.04 73.15 -27.92
N LEU A 203 -4.55 71.96 -28.24
CA LEU A 203 -3.99 71.01 -27.27
C LEU A 203 -2.52 70.76 -27.59
N GLY A 204 -1.65 71.15 -26.67
CA GLY A 204 -0.26 70.78 -26.65
C GLY A 204 -0.02 69.58 -25.75
N VAL A 205 0.88 68.69 -26.15
CA VAL A 205 1.41 67.63 -25.30
C VAL A 205 2.92 67.80 -25.20
N THR A 206 3.44 67.95 -23.99
CA THR A 206 4.87 68.17 -23.73
C THR A 206 5.32 67.39 -22.49
N GLY A 207 6.54 66.86 -22.51
CA GLY A 207 7.03 65.95 -21.48
C GLY A 207 7.29 64.54 -22.01
N VAL A 208 7.13 63.52 -21.16
CA VAL A 208 7.46 62.13 -21.52
C VAL A 208 6.27 61.21 -21.24
N ARG A 209 6.03 60.22 -22.11
CA ARG A 209 5.06 59.13 -21.92
C ARG A 209 3.63 59.63 -21.66
N HIS A 210 3.06 60.34 -22.64
CA HIS A 210 1.66 60.73 -22.61
C HIS A 210 0.84 59.84 -23.54
N THR A 211 -0.36 59.45 -23.14
CA THR A 211 -1.32 58.75 -24.00
C THR A 211 -2.61 59.54 -24.07
N LEU A 212 -3.09 59.84 -25.27
CA LEU A 212 -4.44 60.32 -25.53
C LEU A 212 -5.14 59.22 -26.34
N ASP A 213 -6.14 58.58 -25.74
CA ASP A 213 -6.87 57.48 -26.35
C ASP A 213 -8.37 57.75 -26.37
N GLY A 214 -8.83 58.06 -27.57
CA GLY A 214 -10.23 57.98 -27.92
C GLY A 214 -11.10 59.19 -27.61
N ILE A 215 -10.46 60.35 -27.51
CA ILE A 215 -11.16 61.62 -27.40
C ILE A 215 -11.46 62.20 -28.78
N ALA A 216 -12.51 63.01 -28.86
CA ALA A 216 -12.77 63.84 -30.03
C ALA A 216 -12.35 65.29 -29.76
N MET A 217 -11.92 66.00 -30.81
CA MET A 217 -11.55 67.41 -30.78
C MET A 217 -12.22 68.16 -31.93
N TRP A 218 -12.92 69.24 -31.60
CA TRP A 218 -13.68 70.03 -32.57
C TRP A 218 -13.21 71.50 -32.57
N GLY A 219 -12.65 71.94 -33.70
CA GLY A 219 -12.31 73.34 -33.96
C GLY A 219 -13.34 74.08 -34.82
N ASP A 220 -14.02 75.07 -34.24
CA ASP A 220 -14.94 76.00 -34.91
C ASP A 220 -14.20 77.30 -35.29
N TYR A 221 -13.24 77.23 -36.22
CA TYR A 221 -12.35 78.37 -36.52
C TYR A 221 -12.73 79.13 -37.80
N THR A 222 -13.00 80.43 -37.70
CA THR A 222 -13.18 81.33 -38.85
C THR A 222 -12.06 82.37 -38.91
N GLY A 223 -11.05 82.13 -39.77
CA GLY A 223 -10.00 83.11 -40.14
C GLY A 223 -8.89 83.35 -39.10
N GLY A 224 -7.64 83.52 -39.56
CA GLY A 224 -6.47 83.88 -38.75
C GLY A 224 -5.28 82.90 -38.83
N SER A 225 -4.06 83.42 -38.63
CA SER A 225 -2.73 82.81 -38.82
C SER A 225 -2.58 81.35 -38.37
N SER A 226 -1.79 80.56 -39.12
CA SER A 226 -1.39 79.15 -38.89
C SER A 226 -1.50 78.64 -37.44
N ARG A 227 -2.50 77.80 -37.16
CA ARG A 227 -2.72 77.15 -35.85
C ARG A 227 -2.67 75.63 -35.98
N THR A 228 -2.51 74.93 -34.87
CA THR A 228 -2.62 73.45 -34.83
C THR A 228 -3.70 73.05 -33.83
N MET A 229 -4.54 72.08 -34.15
CA MET A 229 -5.51 71.58 -33.18
C MET A 229 -4.85 70.70 -32.11
N LEU A 230 -4.10 69.67 -32.50
CA LEU A 230 -3.30 68.85 -31.58
C LEU A 230 -1.83 68.82 -31.99
N ALA A 231 -0.93 69.05 -31.04
CA ALA A 231 0.50 69.06 -31.29
C ALA A 231 1.29 68.31 -30.21
N THR A 232 2.24 67.49 -30.66
CA THR A 232 3.15 66.69 -29.79
C THR A 232 4.45 67.43 -29.42
N THR A 233 4.39 68.76 -29.36
CA THR A 233 5.54 69.67 -29.25
C THR A 233 6.39 69.42 -27.99
N GLY A 234 7.66 69.03 -28.18
CA GLY A 234 8.58 68.79 -27.06
C GLY A 234 8.22 67.57 -26.21
N SER A 235 7.47 66.62 -26.79
CA SER A 235 7.12 65.37 -26.12
C SER A 235 7.97 64.20 -26.60
N ILE A 236 8.15 63.17 -25.76
CA ILE A 236 8.88 61.91 -26.05
C ILE A 236 7.98 60.75 -25.63
N ALA A 237 7.92 59.65 -26.40
CA ALA A 237 7.07 58.49 -26.09
C ALA A 237 5.58 58.82 -25.93
N THR A 238 5.08 59.80 -26.70
CA THR A 238 3.66 60.18 -26.70
C THR A 238 2.85 59.35 -27.68
N SER A 239 1.75 58.76 -27.21
CA SER A 239 0.79 58.01 -27.99
C SER A 239 -0.50 58.81 -28.20
N ILE A 240 -0.89 59.05 -29.45
CA ILE A 240 -2.19 59.61 -29.83
C ILE A 240 -2.93 58.51 -30.58
N MET A 241 -3.96 57.95 -29.97
CA MET A 241 -4.62 56.74 -30.42
C MET A 241 -6.13 56.92 -30.51
N ASN A 242 -6.73 56.34 -31.53
CA ASN A 242 -8.19 56.27 -31.69
C ASN A 242 -8.90 57.63 -31.61
N CYS A 243 -8.22 58.76 -31.81
CA CYS A 243 -8.80 60.09 -31.65
C CYS A 243 -9.44 60.59 -32.94
N ILE A 244 -10.51 61.38 -32.81
CA ILE A 244 -11.13 62.10 -33.95
C ILE A 244 -10.85 63.59 -33.83
N LEU A 245 -10.24 64.16 -34.86
CA LEU A 245 -9.88 65.56 -34.95
C LEU A 245 -10.61 66.19 -36.14
N TYR A 246 -11.40 67.24 -35.91
CA TYR A 246 -12.17 67.84 -36.99
C TYR A 246 -12.41 69.34 -36.91
N SER A 247 -12.68 69.92 -38.08
CA SER A 247 -13.17 71.29 -38.22
C SER A 247 -14.32 71.38 -39.24
N THR A 248 -15.27 72.28 -38.96
CA THR A 248 -16.48 72.52 -39.77
C THR A 248 -16.43 73.84 -40.55
N ALA A 249 -15.41 74.68 -40.32
CA ALA A 249 -15.41 76.10 -40.71
C ALA A 249 -14.35 76.52 -41.75
N GLY A 250 -13.88 75.59 -42.60
CA GLY A 250 -12.94 75.96 -43.67
C GLY A 250 -11.56 76.39 -43.17
N SER A 251 -11.05 75.71 -42.14
CA SER A 251 -9.97 76.20 -41.29
C SER A 251 -8.58 76.22 -41.95
N THR A 252 -7.79 77.28 -41.73
CA THR A 252 -6.35 77.39 -42.09
C THR A 252 -5.42 76.80 -41.03
N THR A 253 -5.91 75.81 -40.28
CA THR A 253 -5.20 75.18 -39.16
C THR A 253 -4.76 73.77 -39.52
N VAL A 254 -3.69 73.27 -38.89
CA VAL A 254 -3.28 71.87 -38.97
C VAL A 254 -4.15 71.05 -38.03
N GLY A 255 -4.62 69.88 -38.47
CA GLY A 255 -5.32 68.96 -37.58
C GLY A 255 -4.39 68.42 -36.49
N LEU A 256 -3.44 67.56 -36.88
CA LEU A 256 -2.45 66.97 -35.99
C LEU A 256 -1.03 67.31 -36.45
N TYR A 257 -0.24 67.93 -35.58
CA TYR A 257 1.18 68.21 -35.80
C TYR A 257 2.08 67.23 -35.06
N ILE A 258 2.92 66.52 -35.82
CA ILE A 258 3.91 65.57 -35.33
C ILE A 258 5.25 66.29 -35.22
N ALA A 259 5.71 66.55 -33.99
CA ALA A 259 6.85 67.41 -33.73
C ALA A 259 8.22 66.69 -33.85
N PRO A 260 9.32 67.42 -34.09
CA PRO A 260 10.69 66.90 -34.26
C PRO A 260 11.17 65.90 -33.20
N SER A 261 10.79 66.13 -31.95
CA SER A 261 11.21 65.36 -30.77
C SER A 261 10.27 64.21 -30.40
N ALA A 262 9.15 64.04 -31.10
CA ALA A 262 8.19 63.00 -30.80
C ALA A 262 8.77 61.63 -31.16
N SER A 263 8.90 60.75 -30.17
CA SER A 263 9.26 59.33 -30.33
C SER A 263 8.16 58.44 -29.78
N GLY A 264 6.96 58.44 -30.39
CA GLY A 264 5.79 57.70 -29.89
C GLY A 264 4.87 57.17 -30.98
N VAL A 265 3.57 56.96 -30.70
CA VAL A 265 2.65 56.29 -31.63
C VAL A 265 1.50 57.22 -32.02
N VAL A 266 1.25 57.40 -33.31
CA VAL A 266 0.08 58.11 -33.83
C VAL A 266 -0.73 57.10 -34.64
N MET A 267 -1.78 56.54 -34.05
CA MET A 267 -2.46 55.38 -34.62
C MET A 267 -3.98 55.43 -34.52
N ASN A 268 -4.67 54.86 -35.51
CA ASN A 268 -6.13 54.75 -35.53
C ASN A 268 -6.88 56.09 -35.42
N ASN A 269 -6.25 57.20 -35.80
CA ASN A 269 -6.88 58.52 -35.70
C ASN A 269 -7.60 58.89 -37.00
N ILE A 270 -8.59 59.78 -36.88
CA ILE A 270 -9.24 60.43 -38.03
C ILE A 270 -8.99 61.93 -37.95
N VAL A 271 -8.54 62.54 -39.05
CA VAL A 271 -8.41 63.99 -39.19
C VAL A 271 -9.25 64.49 -40.37
N TYR A 272 -10.21 65.37 -40.08
CA TYR A 272 -11.22 65.83 -41.04
C TYR A 272 -11.37 67.36 -41.12
N GLY A 273 -11.52 67.90 -42.33
CA GLY A 273 -12.11 69.23 -42.54
C GLY A 273 -11.16 70.44 -42.37
N PHE A 274 -9.85 70.21 -42.21
CA PHE A 274 -8.83 71.25 -42.12
C PHE A 274 -8.44 71.79 -43.51
N THR A 275 -9.43 72.28 -44.27
CA THR A 275 -9.34 72.56 -45.71
C THR A 275 -8.28 73.58 -46.15
N GLY A 276 -7.83 74.47 -45.26
CA GLY A 276 -6.83 75.50 -45.58
C GLY A 276 -5.37 75.10 -45.29
N ARG A 277 -5.12 73.90 -44.73
CA ARG A 277 -3.77 73.40 -44.34
C ARG A 277 -3.72 71.86 -44.31
N GLY A 278 -2.66 71.26 -43.77
CA GLY A 278 -2.53 69.81 -43.59
C GLY A 278 -3.42 69.19 -42.53
N GLY A 279 -3.91 67.97 -42.78
CA GLY A 279 -4.52 67.10 -41.78
C GLY A 279 -3.47 66.61 -40.79
N TYR A 280 -2.61 65.68 -41.23
CA TYR A 280 -1.41 65.26 -40.52
C TYR A 280 -0.20 66.00 -41.07
N SER A 281 0.40 66.84 -40.23
CA SER A 281 1.55 67.66 -40.63
C SER A 281 2.77 67.27 -39.82
N VAL A 282 3.87 66.95 -40.51
CA VAL A 282 5.10 66.44 -39.90
C VAL A 282 6.17 67.53 -39.89
N GLY A 283 6.75 67.80 -38.73
CA GLY A 283 7.83 68.78 -38.56
C GLY A 283 9.15 68.37 -39.22
N ASN A 284 10.09 69.32 -39.32
CA ASN A 284 11.43 69.05 -39.84
C ASN A 284 12.23 68.11 -38.90
N TYR A 285 12.83 67.05 -39.44
CA TYR A 285 13.44 65.94 -38.67
C TYR A 285 12.45 65.24 -37.69
N ALA A 286 11.15 65.47 -37.85
CA ALA A 286 10.14 64.87 -36.99
C ALA A 286 9.87 63.41 -37.29
N GLY A 287 9.50 62.72 -36.22
CA GLY A 287 9.19 61.30 -36.22
C GLY A 287 10.38 60.38 -35.97
N ARG A 288 11.57 60.87 -35.57
CA ARG A 288 12.65 59.98 -35.10
C ARG A 288 12.16 59.16 -33.90
N GLY A 289 11.96 57.87 -34.12
CA GLY A 289 11.40 56.98 -33.12
C GLY A 289 9.87 56.99 -33.03
N SER A 290 9.15 57.70 -33.91
CA SER A 290 7.67 57.65 -33.97
C SER A 290 7.15 56.71 -35.05
N MET A 291 6.04 56.04 -34.74
CA MET A 291 5.24 55.27 -35.67
C MET A 291 3.92 56.01 -35.95
N VAL A 292 3.61 56.21 -37.22
CA VAL A 292 2.37 56.83 -37.69
C VAL A 292 1.66 55.82 -38.56
N ALA A 293 0.62 55.18 -38.03
CA ALA A 293 0.00 54.07 -38.72
C ALA A 293 -1.52 54.00 -38.62
N ASN A 294 -2.17 53.39 -39.61
CA ASN A 294 -3.62 53.14 -39.57
C ASN A 294 -4.44 54.42 -39.33
N ASN A 295 -4.00 55.57 -39.81
CA ASN A 295 -4.73 56.82 -39.67
C ASN A 295 -5.53 57.13 -40.94
N LEU A 296 -6.54 58.00 -40.82
CA LEU A 296 -7.36 58.47 -41.94
C LEU A 296 -7.35 60.00 -42.04
N ALA A 297 -6.95 60.52 -43.22
CA ALA A 297 -7.00 61.94 -43.53
C ALA A 297 -7.99 62.23 -44.67
N VAL A 298 -9.05 62.98 -44.38
CA VAL A 298 -10.16 63.25 -45.33
C VAL A 298 -10.57 64.72 -45.29
N ALA A 299 -10.92 65.31 -46.44
CA ALA A 299 -11.43 66.67 -46.55
C ALA A 299 -10.53 67.78 -45.92
N ASN A 300 -9.23 67.54 -45.82
CA ASN A 300 -8.24 68.55 -45.42
C ASN A 300 -7.69 69.29 -46.63
N GLY A 301 -6.86 70.32 -46.45
CA GLY A 301 -6.12 70.93 -47.55
C GLY A 301 -5.17 69.91 -48.15
N THR A 302 -4.16 69.49 -47.38
CA THR A 302 -3.36 68.30 -47.70
C THR A 302 -3.63 67.21 -46.68
N GLY A 303 -3.77 65.95 -47.06
CA GLY A 303 -4.01 64.89 -46.06
C GLY A 303 -2.81 64.63 -45.15
N PHE A 304 -1.70 64.16 -45.73
CA PHE A 304 -0.39 64.05 -45.06
C PHE A 304 0.61 65.00 -45.70
N GLU A 305 1.25 65.87 -44.93
CA GLU A 305 2.20 66.85 -45.45
C GLU A 305 3.38 67.11 -44.52
N MET A 306 4.39 67.80 -45.06
CA MET A 306 5.51 68.34 -44.30
C MET A 306 5.30 69.83 -43.94
N VAL A 307 5.74 70.17 -42.74
CA VAL A 307 6.27 71.46 -42.29
C VAL A 307 6.61 72.53 -43.35
N ASN A 308 5.67 73.30 -43.92
CA ASN A 308 5.97 74.55 -44.65
C ASN A 308 6.75 74.41 -45.97
N GLY A 309 6.44 73.42 -46.84
CA GLY A 309 6.86 73.40 -48.25
C GLY A 309 8.36 73.58 -48.55
N ALA A 310 9.25 73.43 -47.56
CA ALA A 310 10.65 73.80 -47.67
C ALA A 310 11.41 72.72 -48.46
N SER A 311 12.08 73.13 -49.53
CA SER A 311 12.67 72.29 -50.57
C SER A 311 13.92 71.47 -50.18
N ALA A 312 14.14 71.17 -48.89
CA ALA A 312 15.31 70.40 -48.44
C ALA A 312 15.23 69.84 -47.01
N GLN A 313 14.09 69.26 -46.58
CA GLN A 313 13.94 68.77 -45.19
C GLN A 313 13.28 67.39 -45.10
N GLU A 314 13.81 66.56 -44.19
CA GLU A 314 13.80 65.10 -44.25
C GLU A 314 12.75 64.51 -43.28
N VAL A 315 11.80 63.69 -43.77
CA VAL A 315 10.87 62.91 -42.92
C VAL A 315 11.65 61.82 -42.19
N ALA A 316 11.39 61.58 -40.91
CA ALA A 316 11.90 60.42 -40.18
C ALA A 316 10.75 59.63 -39.53
N GLY A 317 10.99 58.36 -39.18
CA GLY A 317 9.99 57.49 -38.54
C GLY A 317 9.42 56.39 -39.44
N TRP A 318 8.37 55.73 -38.93
CA TRP A 318 7.64 54.65 -39.59
C TRP A 318 6.24 55.11 -40.02
N TYR A 319 5.87 54.94 -41.30
CA TYR A 319 4.56 55.35 -41.84
C TYR A 319 3.87 54.19 -42.56
N TYR A 320 2.87 53.58 -41.93
CA TYR A 320 2.24 52.36 -42.44
C TYR A 320 0.72 52.39 -42.45
N ASN A 321 0.10 51.75 -43.43
CA ASN A 321 -1.35 51.50 -43.44
C ASN A 321 -2.23 52.76 -43.33
N ASN A 322 -1.69 53.96 -43.56
CA ASN A 322 -2.48 55.19 -43.46
C ASN A 322 -3.28 55.38 -44.74
N ILE A 323 -4.50 55.90 -44.63
CA ILE A 323 -5.34 56.28 -45.76
C ILE A 323 -5.41 57.79 -45.84
N SER A 324 -5.17 58.32 -47.04
CA SER A 324 -5.43 59.72 -47.35
C SER A 324 -6.17 59.84 -48.66
N VAL A 325 -7.42 60.33 -48.61
CA VAL A 325 -8.30 60.42 -49.77
C VAL A 325 -9.31 61.57 -49.62
N GLY A 326 -9.71 62.18 -50.73
CA GLY A 326 -10.73 63.23 -50.76
C GLY A 326 -10.32 64.54 -50.08
N ASN A 327 -9.02 64.84 -50.02
CA ASN A 327 -8.48 66.12 -49.57
C ASN A 327 -8.50 67.15 -50.74
N VAL A 328 -8.49 68.44 -50.41
CA VAL A 328 -8.75 69.56 -51.33
C VAL A 328 -7.58 69.86 -52.28
N THR A 329 -6.36 69.95 -51.74
CA THR A 329 -5.13 70.30 -52.49
C THR A 329 -4.40 69.05 -52.95
N ALA A 330 -4.14 68.12 -52.03
CA ALA A 330 -3.51 66.83 -52.33
C ALA A 330 -3.79 65.83 -51.20
N ASN A 331 -3.86 64.55 -51.49
CA ASN A 331 -3.95 63.55 -50.43
C ASN A 331 -2.59 63.33 -49.74
N TRP A 332 -1.52 63.32 -50.54
CA TRP A 332 -0.16 63.11 -50.08
C TRP A 332 0.73 64.26 -50.57
N GLY A 333 1.30 65.01 -49.63
CA GLY A 333 2.25 66.08 -49.89
C GLY A 333 3.63 65.55 -50.28
N ALA A 334 4.42 66.40 -50.95
CA ALA A 334 5.78 66.07 -51.34
C ALA A 334 6.67 65.77 -50.12
N TYR A 335 7.59 64.82 -50.28
CA TYR A 335 8.53 64.40 -49.23
C TYR A 335 9.89 64.01 -49.81
N VAL A 336 10.92 63.98 -48.96
CA VAL A 336 12.25 63.45 -49.28
C VAL A 336 12.46 62.16 -48.48
N SER A 337 12.76 61.06 -49.17
CA SER A 337 12.79 59.71 -48.58
C SER A 337 14.08 59.37 -47.81
N THR A 338 15.12 60.20 -47.88
CA THR A 338 16.49 59.89 -47.40
C THR A 338 16.55 59.48 -45.92
N ASN A 339 15.74 60.08 -45.05
CA ASN A 339 15.71 59.78 -43.61
C ASN A 339 14.49 59.01 -43.12
N LEU A 340 13.56 58.62 -44.00
CA LEU A 340 12.46 57.76 -43.60
C LEU A 340 13.07 56.48 -43.01
N ILE A 341 12.61 56.06 -41.83
CA ILE A 341 13.09 54.80 -41.27
C ILE A 341 12.45 53.67 -42.09
N ALA A 342 11.13 53.73 -42.25
CA ALA A 342 10.39 52.94 -43.25
C ALA A 342 9.01 53.54 -43.53
N ALA A 343 8.45 53.23 -44.69
CA ALA A 343 7.09 53.65 -45.05
C ALA A 343 6.54 52.72 -46.14
N GLY A 344 5.30 52.30 -46.04
CA GLY A 344 4.70 51.36 -46.99
C GLY A 344 3.24 51.08 -46.70
N TYR A 345 2.55 50.40 -47.63
CA TYR A 345 1.15 50.02 -47.46
C TYR A 345 0.21 51.20 -47.16
N ASN A 346 0.58 52.41 -47.58
CA ASN A 346 -0.24 53.60 -47.44
C ASN A 346 -1.22 53.72 -48.63
N GLY A 347 -2.46 54.08 -48.35
CA GLY A 347 -3.56 54.18 -49.31
C GLY A 347 -3.77 55.60 -49.82
N GLY A 348 -4.07 55.71 -51.11
CA GLY A 348 -4.40 56.98 -51.79
C GLY A 348 -5.13 56.72 -53.11
N LEU A 349 -5.55 57.78 -53.80
CA LEU A 349 -6.11 57.70 -55.15
C LEU A 349 -5.05 57.18 -56.13
N SER A 350 -5.48 56.67 -57.29
CA SER A 350 -4.59 56.10 -58.32
C SER A 350 -3.55 57.07 -58.88
N THR A 351 -3.78 58.38 -58.75
CA THR A 351 -2.86 59.45 -59.16
C THR A 351 -1.93 59.96 -58.05
N ASP A 352 -2.13 59.49 -56.82
CA ASP A 352 -1.34 59.95 -55.68
C ASP A 352 0.04 59.29 -55.63
N ALA A 353 0.95 59.92 -54.89
CA ALA A 353 2.21 59.32 -54.47
C ALA A 353 2.24 59.20 -52.93
N PRO A 354 1.59 58.18 -52.35
CA PRO A 354 1.70 57.90 -50.92
C PRO A 354 3.16 57.79 -50.48
N TRP A 355 3.47 58.12 -49.22
CA TRP A 355 4.85 58.01 -48.74
C TRP A 355 5.30 56.54 -48.71
N TYR A 356 6.42 56.23 -49.38
CA TYR A 356 7.02 54.89 -49.47
C TYR A 356 8.56 54.86 -49.32
N LYS A 357 9.04 53.75 -48.75
CA LYS A 357 10.41 53.18 -48.70
C LYS A 357 10.82 52.51 -50.02
N THR A 358 12.05 52.62 -50.54
CA THR A 358 12.59 51.98 -51.77
C THR A 358 12.09 50.57 -52.16
N THR A 359 11.78 49.67 -51.23
CA THR A 359 11.27 48.30 -51.50
C THR A 359 9.80 48.08 -51.13
N ASP A 360 9.19 49.04 -50.42
CA ASP A 360 7.83 48.96 -49.86
C ASP A 360 6.82 49.63 -50.80
N THR A 361 6.77 49.16 -52.04
CA THR A 361 6.12 49.84 -53.18
C THR A 361 4.60 49.62 -53.33
N GLY A 362 3.93 49.17 -52.27
CA GLY A 362 2.50 48.88 -52.28
C GLY A 362 1.62 50.13 -52.15
N VAL A 363 1.51 50.95 -53.21
CA VAL A 363 0.42 51.94 -53.28
C VAL A 363 -0.90 51.18 -53.36
N LYS A 364 -1.75 51.32 -52.34
CA LYS A 364 -3.10 50.76 -52.37
C LYS A 364 -4.04 51.80 -52.94
N THR A 365 -4.59 51.51 -54.11
CA THR A 365 -5.53 52.40 -54.79
C THR A 365 -6.87 52.40 -54.06
N MET A 366 -7.24 53.57 -53.58
CA MET A 366 -8.47 53.86 -52.85
C MET A 366 -9.38 54.75 -53.71
N THR A 367 -10.68 54.76 -53.46
CA THR A 367 -11.62 55.72 -54.07
C THR A 367 -12.30 56.52 -52.95
N ALA A 368 -12.42 57.85 -53.10
CA ALA A 368 -13.16 58.68 -52.15
C ALA A 368 -14.69 58.54 -52.37
N SER A 369 -15.23 57.34 -52.13
CA SER A 369 -16.65 57.01 -52.35
C SER A 369 -17.08 55.79 -51.52
N ASN A 370 -18.36 55.42 -51.62
CA ASN A 370 -18.96 54.30 -50.87
C ASN A 370 -18.51 52.90 -51.36
N ALA A 371 -17.58 52.84 -52.32
CA ALA A 371 -16.88 51.59 -52.67
C ALA A 371 -15.72 51.28 -51.73
N THR A 372 -15.15 52.31 -51.10
CA THR A 372 -14.07 52.18 -50.12
C THR A 372 -14.65 52.25 -48.72
N PHE A 373 -15.49 53.24 -48.44
CA PHE A 373 -16.07 53.43 -47.11
C PHE A 373 -17.55 53.03 -47.07
N GLN A 374 -18.09 52.71 -45.91
CA GLN A 374 -19.48 52.32 -45.74
C GLN A 374 -20.44 53.44 -46.20
N ASP A 375 -20.20 54.68 -45.77
CA ASP A 375 -20.88 55.86 -46.30
C ASP A 375 -19.97 57.09 -46.21
N TYR A 376 -19.19 57.34 -47.27
CA TYR A 376 -18.27 58.46 -47.33
C TYR A 376 -18.98 59.81 -47.24
N ALA A 377 -20.15 59.94 -47.87
CA ALA A 377 -20.95 61.17 -47.81
C ALA A 377 -21.65 61.36 -46.45
N GLY A 378 -21.99 60.26 -45.79
CA GLY A 378 -22.57 60.21 -44.45
C GLY A 378 -21.57 60.16 -43.30
N LEU A 379 -20.26 60.34 -43.56
CA LEU A 379 -19.19 60.38 -42.55
C LEU A 379 -18.93 59.04 -41.84
N ASP A 380 -19.33 57.92 -42.44
CA ASP A 380 -19.04 56.58 -41.98
C ASP A 380 -17.86 56.00 -42.75
N PHE A 381 -16.68 56.14 -42.15
CA PHE A 381 -15.42 55.71 -42.75
C PHE A 381 -15.02 54.26 -42.43
N ARG A 382 -15.95 53.44 -41.94
CA ARG A 382 -15.73 52.00 -41.82
C ARG A 382 -15.55 51.37 -43.20
N PRO A 383 -14.86 50.22 -43.33
CA PRO A 383 -14.72 49.55 -44.61
C PRO A 383 -16.07 49.19 -45.25
N ALA A 384 -16.21 49.42 -46.56
CA ALA A 384 -17.44 49.10 -47.29
C ALA A 384 -17.72 47.59 -47.31
N GLY A 385 -18.94 47.19 -46.95
CA GLY A 385 -19.39 45.79 -47.01
C GLY A 385 -20.90 45.69 -47.21
N THR A 386 -21.34 44.62 -47.88
CA THR A 386 -22.76 44.35 -48.16
C THR A 386 -23.37 43.32 -47.21
N ALA A 387 -22.55 42.62 -46.42
CA ALA A 387 -22.92 41.64 -45.40
C ALA A 387 -21.77 41.50 -44.38
N PRO A 388 -22.05 41.06 -43.14
CA PRO A 388 -21.00 40.64 -42.21
C PRO A 388 -20.27 39.46 -42.87
N ASN A 389 -18.99 39.65 -43.23
CA ASN A 389 -18.06 38.73 -43.95
C ASN A 389 -17.75 39.00 -45.44
N THR A 390 -18.44 39.90 -46.14
CA THR A 390 -18.07 40.26 -47.53
C THR A 390 -17.83 41.76 -47.67
N SER A 391 -16.54 42.15 -47.68
CA SER A 391 -16.12 43.49 -48.07
C SER A 391 -15.74 43.54 -49.55
N VAL A 392 -16.02 44.69 -50.18
CA VAL A 392 -15.52 45.05 -51.53
C VAL A 392 -14.49 46.17 -51.46
N GLY A 393 -14.13 46.60 -50.24
CA GLY A 393 -13.22 47.70 -49.99
C GLY A 393 -11.75 47.32 -50.26
N PRO A 394 -10.99 48.12 -51.03
CA PRO A 394 -9.59 47.82 -51.33
C PRO A 394 -8.65 47.84 -50.11
N GLN A 395 -9.10 48.38 -48.97
CA GLN A 395 -8.36 48.42 -47.70
C GLN A 395 -8.43 47.13 -46.88
N VAL A 396 -9.37 46.21 -47.16
CA VAL A 396 -9.56 45.02 -46.31
C VAL A 396 -8.49 43.97 -46.61
N ASP A 397 -7.86 43.43 -45.56
CA ASP A 397 -6.76 42.45 -45.60
C ASP A 397 -5.52 42.89 -46.43
N THR A 398 -5.32 44.18 -46.63
CA THR A 398 -4.22 44.69 -47.49
C THR A 398 -3.14 45.46 -46.75
N GLY A 399 -3.27 45.60 -45.44
CA GLY A 399 -2.33 46.29 -44.56
C GLY A 399 -1.17 45.41 -44.09
N LEU A 400 -0.14 46.06 -43.58
CA LEU A 400 1.01 45.42 -42.93
C LEU A 400 0.71 45.16 -41.46
N THR A 401 0.96 43.94 -40.97
CA THR A 401 0.99 43.66 -39.53
C THR A 401 2.17 44.40 -38.91
N LEU A 402 1.87 45.24 -37.91
CA LEU A 402 2.89 45.96 -37.17
C LEU A 402 3.32 45.13 -35.95
N VAL A 403 4.39 45.51 -35.25
CA VAL A 403 4.83 44.84 -34.01
C VAL A 403 5.09 45.91 -32.96
N THR A 404 4.05 46.30 -32.24
CA THR A 404 4.07 47.24 -31.12
C THR A 404 3.09 46.85 -30.02
N ALA A 405 3.26 47.44 -28.84
CA ALA A 405 2.49 47.09 -27.65
C ALA A 405 1.00 47.56 -27.68
N TYR A 406 0.57 48.26 -28.73
CA TYR A 406 -0.72 48.98 -28.78
C TYR A 406 -1.71 48.41 -29.81
N GLU A 407 -1.44 47.24 -30.36
CA GLU A 407 -1.94 46.81 -31.67
C GLU A 407 -3.10 45.84 -31.66
N GLN A 408 -3.64 45.54 -30.47
CA GLN A 408 -4.60 44.46 -30.30
C GLN A 408 -6.01 44.83 -30.76
N SER A 409 -6.29 46.12 -31.00
CA SER A 409 -7.62 46.56 -31.44
C SER A 409 -7.62 47.75 -32.40
N ASP A 410 -8.66 47.84 -33.22
CA ASP A 410 -8.94 48.96 -34.13
C ASP A 410 -9.60 50.15 -33.43
N MET A 411 -10.03 51.16 -34.19
CA MET A 411 -10.73 52.30 -33.61
C MET A 411 -12.00 51.89 -32.85
N LEU A 412 -12.75 50.88 -33.28
CA LEU A 412 -13.96 50.41 -32.58
C LEU A 412 -13.68 49.52 -31.37
N ALA A 413 -12.40 49.33 -31.02
CA ALA A 413 -11.93 48.35 -30.03
C ALA A 413 -12.23 46.89 -30.41
N PHE A 414 -12.35 46.60 -31.72
CA PHE A 414 -12.43 45.25 -32.24
C PHE A 414 -11.06 44.65 -32.50
N ASP A 415 -10.95 43.32 -32.42
CA ASP A 415 -9.73 42.57 -32.71
C ASP A 415 -9.09 42.98 -34.03
N ARG A 416 -7.77 43.16 -34.02
CA ARG A 416 -6.96 43.41 -35.22
C ARG A 416 -5.79 42.42 -35.31
N PRO A 417 -5.69 41.62 -36.39
CA PRO A 417 -6.66 41.49 -37.46
C PRO A 417 -7.97 40.84 -36.97
N ALA A 418 -9.09 41.17 -37.60
CA ALA A 418 -10.37 40.59 -37.21
C ALA A 418 -10.38 39.07 -37.45
N TYR A 419 -10.88 38.31 -36.46
CA TYR A 419 -10.88 36.85 -36.53
C TYR A 419 -11.68 36.37 -37.76
N ASN A 420 -11.06 35.51 -38.58
CA ASN A 420 -11.63 35.03 -39.83
C ASN A 420 -12.03 33.55 -39.76
N ASN A 421 -12.44 33.09 -38.57
CA ASN A 421 -12.88 31.70 -38.34
C ASN A 421 -11.85 30.66 -38.82
N GLY A 422 -10.57 30.88 -38.51
CA GLY A 422 -9.45 30.03 -38.94
C GLY A 422 -8.97 30.26 -40.38
N GLY A 423 -9.57 31.20 -41.11
CA GLY A 423 -9.09 31.70 -42.40
C GLY A 423 -7.83 32.57 -42.26
N SER A 424 -7.29 33.03 -43.39
CA SER A 424 -6.19 34.00 -43.39
C SER A 424 -6.66 35.32 -42.80
N GLU A 425 -5.87 35.90 -41.90
CA GLU A 425 -6.14 37.15 -41.21
C GLU A 425 -5.03 38.14 -41.57
N ALA A 426 -5.38 39.30 -42.13
CA ALA A 426 -4.45 40.39 -42.36
C ALA A 426 -5.07 41.70 -41.85
N TRP A 427 -4.22 42.68 -41.56
CA TRP A 427 -4.70 43.98 -41.09
C TRP A 427 -5.36 44.73 -42.22
N ASP A 428 -6.37 45.53 -41.89
CA ASP A 428 -6.92 46.48 -42.84
C ASP A 428 -6.11 47.78 -42.88
N LEU A 429 -6.16 48.50 -44.01
CA LEU A 429 -5.66 49.87 -44.06
C LEU A 429 -6.59 50.81 -43.29
N GLY A 430 -6.01 51.77 -42.58
CA GLY A 430 -6.73 52.83 -41.89
C GLY A 430 -7.21 52.45 -40.48
N PRO A 431 -8.00 53.32 -39.85
CA PRO A 431 -8.28 53.25 -38.42
C PRO A 431 -9.26 52.15 -38.04
N PHE A 432 -9.99 51.60 -38.99
CA PHE A 432 -11.01 50.59 -38.78
C PHE A 432 -10.56 49.24 -39.31
N GLU A 433 -10.98 48.18 -38.62
CA GLU A 433 -10.92 46.81 -39.08
C GLU A 433 -12.32 46.36 -39.53
N PHE A 434 -12.41 45.64 -40.64
CA PHE A 434 -13.66 45.09 -41.16
C PHE A 434 -14.12 43.93 -40.28
N ASP A 435 -15.24 44.15 -39.61
CA ASP A 435 -15.88 43.13 -38.78
C ASP A 435 -16.41 41.98 -39.67
N ARG A 436 -15.87 40.79 -39.45
CA ARG A 436 -16.27 39.55 -40.14
C ARG A 436 -17.41 38.81 -39.44
N GLY A 437 -17.83 39.27 -38.26
CA GLY A 437 -18.91 38.67 -37.47
C GLY A 437 -18.49 37.43 -36.69
N TYR A 438 -17.20 37.17 -36.53
CA TYR A 438 -16.66 36.06 -35.73
C TYR A 438 -15.95 36.58 -34.48
N GLN A 439 -16.01 35.81 -33.39
CA GLN A 439 -15.28 36.07 -32.15
C GLN A 439 -14.12 35.08 -32.05
N ARG A 440 -12.96 35.57 -31.60
CA ARG A 440 -11.79 34.71 -31.38
C ARG A 440 -12.08 33.71 -30.24
N PRO A 441 -11.73 32.42 -30.38
CA PRO A 441 -11.89 31.46 -29.29
C PRO A 441 -11.15 31.93 -28.02
N ASN A 442 -11.82 31.86 -26.86
CA ASN A 442 -11.21 32.16 -25.57
C ASN A 442 -10.41 30.95 -25.06
N ASP A 443 -9.24 30.75 -25.67
CA ASP A 443 -8.36 29.63 -25.38
C ASP A 443 -7.64 29.82 -24.04
N GLN A 444 -7.95 28.96 -23.07
CA GLN A 444 -7.34 28.96 -21.74
C GLN A 444 -6.52 27.70 -21.51
N THR A 445 -5.55 27.79 -20.60
CA THR A 445 -4.73 26.64 -20.20
C THR A 445 -5.45 25.81 -19.14
N VAL A 446 -5.52 24.50 -19.36
CA VAL A 446 -5.93 23.51 -18.37
C VAL A 446 -4.69 22.71 -18.01
N ALA A 447 -4.19 22.93 -16.79
CA ALA A 447 -2.98 22.30 -16.27
C ALA A 447 -3.28 21.49 -15.01
N THR A 448 -2.72 20.29 -14.93
CA THR A 448 -2.73 19.44 -13.76
C THR A 448 -1.29 19.05 -13.38
N SER A 449 -1.05 18.82 -12.09
CA SER A 449 0.29 18.52 -11.56
C SER A 449 0.23 17.59 -10.36
N GLY A 450 1.39 17.09 -9.92
CA GLY A 450 1.50 16.25 -8.72
C GLY A 450 0.92 14.84 -8.89
N MET A 451 0.82 14.38 -10.14
CA MET A 451 0.34 13.05 -10.49
C MET A 451 1.50 12.05 -10.50
N VAL A 452 1.23 10.80 -10.16
CA VAL A 452 2.20 9.70 -10.27
C VAL A 452 2.29 9.22 -11.71
N ASP A 453 3.51 8.96 -12.18
CA ASP A 453 3.79 8.45 -13.52
C ASP A 453 2.98 7.16 -13.85
N GLY A 454 2.46 7.07 -15.06
CA GLY A 454 1.61 5.97 -15.51
C GLY A 454 0.22 5.96 -14.88
N SER A 455 -0.26 7.07 -14.33
CA SER A 455 -1.68 7.24 -13.96
C SER A 455 -2.49 7.64 -15.18
N ARG A 456 -3.76 7.20 -15.26
CA ARG A 456 -4.75 7.71 -16.21
C ARG A 456 -5.43 8.95 -15.64
N LEU A 457 -5.34 10.06 -16.36
CA LEU A 457 -6.08 11.29 -16.09
C LEU A 457 -7.27 11.39 -17.04
N LYS A 458 -8.48 11.48 -16.48
CA LYS A 458 -9.69 11.88 -17.21
C LYS A 458 -10.23 13.19 -16.66
N ILE A 459 -10.56 14.12 -17.55
CA ILE A 459 -11.25 15.38 -17.24
C ILE A 459 -12.51 15.40 -18.07
N ALA A 460 -13.67 15.45 -17.40
CA ALA A 460 -14.98 15.41 -18.06
C ALA A 460 -15.90 16.51 -17.54
N LYS A 461 -16.76 17.04 -18.40
CA LYS A 461 -17.74 18.06 -18.01
C LYS A 461 -18.77 17.48 -17.05
N VAL A 462 -19.12 18.25 -16.02
CA VAL A 462 -20.19 17.87 -15.08
C VAL A 462 -21.56 17.88 -15.77
N SER A 463 -21.75 18.74 -16.78
CA SER A 463 -23.05 18.96 -17.42
C SER A 463 -23.56 17.76 -18.24
N ASP A 464 -22.66 17.08 -18.94
CA ASP A 464 -23.02 16.07 -19.95
C ASP A 464 -22.03 14.91 -20.04
N GLY A 465 -20.98 14.89 -19.21
CA GLY A 465 -19.96 13.85 -19.23
C GLY A 465 -18.97 13.94 -20.39
N THR A 466 -19.04 14.98 -21.24
CA THR A 466 -18.12 15.13 -22.38
C THR A 466 -16.67 15.13 -21.91
N GLU A 467 -15.85 14.25 -22.49
CA GLU A 467 -14.43 14.14 -22.18
C GLU A 467 -13.65 15.29 -22.80
N LEU A 468 -12.92 16.02 -21.97
CA LEU A 468 -11.92 17.01 -22.40
C LEU A 468 -10.53 16.37 -22.45
N ARG A 469 -10.28 15.41 -21.56
CA ARG A 469 -9.02 14.67 -21.47
C ARG A 469 -9.28 13.25 -21.00
N ASN A 470 -8.54 12.26 -21.52
CA ASN A 470 -8.59 10.87 -21.09
C ASN A 470 -7.36 10.13 -21.61
N GLU A 471 -6.24 10.23 -20.88
CA GLU A 471 -4.97 9.63 -21.30
C GLU A 471 -4.16 9.08 -20.14
N VAL A 472 -3.27 8.14 -20.46
CA VAL A 472 -2.27 7.62 -19.52
C VAL A 472 -1.02 8.49 -19.64
N LEU A 473 -0.57 9.02 -18.51
CA LEU A 473 0.63 9.84 -18.44
C LEU A 473 1.87 8.95 -18.62
N SER A 474 2.74 9.29 -19.57
CA SER A 474 3.97 8.52 -19.83
C SER A 474 5.21 9.34 -19.48
N SER A 475 5.89 8.98 -18.40
CA SER A 475 7.11 9.65 -17.89
C SER A 475 6.89 11.09 -17.42
N GLU A 476 5.65 11.45 -17.04
CA GLU A 476 5.27 12.82 -16.68
C GLU A 476 4.41 12.85 -15.40
N THR A 477 4.61 13.88 -14.56
CA THR A 477 3.84 14.14 -13.32
C THR A 477 2.92 15.35 -13.45
N THR A 478 2.84 15.90 -14.66
CA THR A 478 2.09 17.10 -15.04
C THR A 478 1.45 16.87 -16.41
N ASP A 479 0.25 17.41 -16.64
CA ASP A 479 -0.42 17.42 -17.95
C ASP A 479 -0.97 18.82 -18.20
N SER A 480 -0.89 19.28 -19.44
CA SER A 480 -1.36 20.60 -19.82
C SER A 480 -1.88 20.62 -21.24
N PHE A 481 -3.06 21.19 -21.45
CA PHE A 481 -3.63 21.39 -22.77
C PHE A 481 -4.43 22.70 -22.84
N THR A 482 -4.73 23.12 -24.05
CA THR A 482 -5.52 24.33 -24.32
C THR A 482 -6.99 23.96 -24.53
N TYR A 483 -7.90 24.71 -23.91
CA TYR A 483 -9.33 24.54 -24.05
C TYR A 483 -10.03 25.89 -24.28
N SER A 484 -10.88 25.97 -25.30
CA SER A 484 -11.69 27.16 -25.58
C SER A 484 -12.84 27.25 -24.58
N VAL A 485 -12.75 28.20 -23.64
CA VAL A 485 -13.70 28.34 -22.55
C VAL A 485 -14.89 29.20 -22.99
N PRO A 486 -16.12 28.67 -22.97
CA PRO A 486 -17.32 29.46 -23.19
C PRO A 486 -17.56 30.45 -22.03
N SER A 487 -18.33 31.50 -22.30
CA SER A 487 -18.68 32.51 -21.30
C SER A 487 -19.36 31.86 -20.08
N GLY A 488 -18.91 32.24 -18.87
CA GLY A 488 -19.42 31.72 -17.60
C GLY A 488 -18.68 30.51 -17.03
N GLY A 489 -17.64 30.00 -17.72
CA GLY A 489 -16.80 28.90 -17.26
C GLY A 489 -17.43 27.50 -17.40
N VAL A 490 -16.63 26.46 -17.18
CA VAL A 490 -17.04 25.04 -17.37
C VAL A 490 -16.73 24.21 -16.13
N PRO A 491 -17.75 23.76 -15.36
CA PRO A 491 -17.56 22.80 -14.29
C PRO A 491 -17.11 21.43 -14.84
N VAL A 492 -16.08 20.84 -14.21
CA VAL A 492 -15.48 19.56 -14.59
C VAL A 492 -15.27 18.64 -13.39
N TYR A 493 -15.31 17.33 -13.63
CA TYR A 493 -14.72 16.33 -12.75
C TYR A 493 -13.36 15.93 -13.29
N LEU A 494 -12.38 15.80 -12.39
CA LEU A 494 -11.08 15.23 -12.67
C LEU A 494 -10.98 13.87 -11.96
N TYR A 495 -10.66 12.85 -12.74
CA TYR A 495 -10.48 11.48 -12.31
C TYR A 495 -9.02 11.09 -12.50
N LEU A 496 -8.43 10.48 -11.47
CA LEU A 496 -7.08 9.93 -11.54
C LEU A 496 -7.12 8.48 -11.07
N ARG A 497 -6.69 7.57 -11.95
CA ARG A 497 -6.65 6.12 -11.70
C ARG A 497 -5.27 5.57 -12.00
N LYS A 498 -4.84 4.58 -11.23
CA LYS A 498 -3.63 3.80 -11.48
C LYS A 498 -3.83 2.39 -10.91
N GLY A 499 -4.75 1.68 -11.54
CA GLY A 499 -5.12 0.31 -11.17
C GLY A 499 -4.34 -0.73 -11.95
N SER A 500 -3.94 -0.41 -13.19
CA SER A 500 -3.41 -1.31 -14.23
C SER A 500 -1.88 -1.50 -14.27
N ALA A 501 -1.11 -0.74 -13.48
CA ALA A 501 0.35 -0.89 -13.37
C ALA A 501 0.92 -0.42 -12.03
N SER A 502 1.96 -1.11 -11.53
CA SER A 502 2.66 -0.78 -10.27
C SER A 502 3.41 0.55 -10.34
N PRO A 503 3.52 1.32 -9.22
CA PRO A 503 2.78 1.15 -7.96
C PRO A 503 1.29 1.50 -8.13
N TYR A 504 0.40 0.76 -7.46
CA TYR A 504 -1.05 0.93 -7.63
C TYR A 504 -1.57 1.99 -6.67
N TYR A 505 -2.61 2.72 -7.07
CA TYR A 505 -3.21 3.76 -6.25
C TYR A 505 -4.72 3.67 -6.23
N ARG A 506 -5.28 4.09 -5.10
CA ARG A 506 -6.72 4.22 -4.94
C ARG A 506 -7.27 5.30 -5.89
N PRO A 507 -8.50 5.11 -6.40
CA PRO A 507 -9.18 6.11 -7.21
C PRO A 507 -9.29 7.50 -6.58
N VAL A 508 -9.04 8.55 -7.38
CA VAL A 508 -9.28 9.95 -6.99
C VAL A 508 -10.31 10.57 -7.92
N LYS A 509 -11.29 11.27 -7.35
CA LYS A 509 -12.32 12.05 -8.06
C LYS A 509 -12.47 13.41 -7.37
N VAL A 510 -12.31 14.49 -8.14
CA VAL A 510 -12.39 15.87 -7.62
C VAL A 510 -13.19 16.76 -8.57
N SER A 511 -13.92 17.72 -8.03
CA SER A 511 -14.66 18.72 -8.80
C SER A 511 -13.87 20.02 -8.92
N ALA A 512 -13.85 20.63 -10.12
CA ALA A 512 -13.26 21.95 -10.37
C ALA A 512 -14.06 22.72 -11.42
N THR A 513 -13.62 23.94 -11.74
CA THR A 513 -14.18 24.77 -12.81
C THR A 513 -13.06 25.33 -13.67
N ILE A 514 -13.15 25.17 -14.98
CA ILE A 514 -12.30 25.88 -15.94
C ILE A 514 -12.89 27.28 -16.13
N THR A 515 -12.15 28.31 -15.71
CA THR A 515 -12.60 29.70 -15.73
C THR A 515 -12.24 30.40 -17.03
N GLU A 516 -13.03 31.39 -17.42
CA GLU A 516 -12.83 32.15 -18.66
C GLU A 516 -11.60 33.07 -18.62
N ASP A 517 -11.14 33.50 -17.44
CA ASP A 517 -10.01 34.42 -17.27
C ASP A 517 -8.67 33.73 -16.97
N ALA A 518 -8.70 32.53 -16.36
CA ALA A 518 -7.50 31.87 -15.84
C ALA A 518 -7.40 30.37 -16.17
N GLY A 519 -8.39 29.81 -16.88
CA GLY A 519 -8.44 28.38 -17.17
C GLY A 519 -8.57 27.54 -15.90
N LEU A 520 -7.78 26.47 -15.80
CA LEU A 520 -7.71 25.59 -14.64
C LEU A 520 -6.25 25.23 -14.33
N THR A 521 -5.84 25.39 -13.07
CA THR A 521 -4.60 24.80 -12.55
C THR A 521 -4.94 23.98 -11.32
N TYR A 522 -4.68 22.66 -11.36
CA TYR A 522 -4.96 21.75 -10.25
C TYR A 522 -3.74 20.91 -9.88
N SER A 523 -3.57 20.61 -8.58
CA SER A 523 -2.51 19.73 -8.09
C SER A 523 -3.10 18.54 -7.34
N PHE A 524 -2.74 17.33 -7.77
CA PHE A 524 -3.07 16.06 -7.12
C PHE A 524 -2.10 15.66 -6.00
N ALA A 525 -1.12 16.52 -5.69
CA ALA A 525 -0.10 16.23 -4.69
C ALA A 525 -0.73 15.86 -3.33
N GLY A 526 -0.40 14.68 -2.83
CA GLY A 526 -0.88 14.16 -1.55
C GLY A 526 -2.28 13.53 -1.58
N LEU A 527 -2.95 13.44 -2.73
CA LEU A 527 -4.25 12.77 -2.86
C LEU A 527 -4.13 11.29 -3.28
N GLN A 528 -3.00 10.90 -3.84
CA GLN A 528 -2.76 9.53 -4.32
C GLN A 528 -2.24 8.64 -3.18
N ASN A 529 -3.13 7.81 -2.64
CA ASN A 529 -2.79 6.80 -1.63
C ASN A 529 -2.48 5.46 -2.32
N GLU A 530 -1.31 4.89 -2.05
CA GLU A 530 -0.94 3.57 -2.57
C GLU A 530 -1.97 2.52 -2.15
N ASP A 531 -2.29 1.64 -3.09
CA ASP A 531 -3.27 0.59 -2.92
C ASP A 531 -2.60 -0.76 -2.69
N ILE A 532 -3.33 -1.67 -2.05
CA ILE A 532 -2.86 -3.01 -1.69
C ILE A 532 -2.91 -4.02 -2.87
N ALA A 533 -3.30 -3.56 -4.06
CA ALA A 533 -3.51 -4.42 -5.22
C ALA A 533 -2.20 -5.10 -5.68
N VAL A 534 -2.30 -6.34 -6.17
CA VAL A 534 -1.18 -7.10 -6.76
C VAL A 534 -1.37 -7.16 -8.27
N ASN A 535 -1.27 -6.03 -8.96
CA ASN A 535 -1.55 -6.00 -10.39
C ASN A 535 -0.30 -6.13 -11.30
N ALA A 536 0.41 -7.24 -11.11
CA ALA A 536 1.26 -7.80 -12.15
C ALA A 536 0.73 -9.16 -12.66
N SER A 537 -0.11 -9.88 -11.91
CA SER A 537 -0.56 -11.24 -12.28
C SER A 537 -1.78 -11.72 -11.43
N TYR A 538 -2.94 -11.06 -11.51
CA TYR A 538 -4.16 -11.77 -11.08
C TYR A 538 -4.41 -12.94 -12.02
N ALA A 539 -5.09 -14.00 -11.56
CA ALA A 539 -5.36 -15.16 -12.40
C ALA A 539 -6.17 -14.75 -13.65
N ALA A 540 -5.57 -14.86 -14.85
CA ALA A 540 -6.12 -14.31 -16.09
C ALA A 540 -7.57 -14.76 -16.40
N GLY A 541 -7.99 -15.93 -15.91
CA GLY A 541 -9.36 -16.43 -16.06
C GLY A 541 -10.42 -15.66 -15.25
N VAL A 542 -10.05 -14.85 -14.24
CA VAL A 542 -11.05 -14.10 -13.47
C VAL A 542 -11.80 -13.12 -14.36
N ALA A 543 -11.13 -12.49 -15.33
CA ALA A 543 -11.76 -11.53 -16.25
C ALA A 543 -12.68 -12.19 -17.28
N THR A 544 -12.56 -13.50 -17.49
CA THR A 544 -13.48 -14.28 -18.35
C THR A 544 -14.65 -14.85 -17.56
N ASP A 545 -14.40 -15.25 -16.32
CA ASP A 545 -15.35 -15.97 -15.49
C ASP A 545 -16.24 -14.99 -14.68
N TRP A 546 -15.77 -13.76 -14.42
CA TRP A 546 -16.47 -12.74 -13.66
C TRP A 546 -16.82 -11.49 -14.46
N THR A 547 -17.96 -10.89 -14.13
CA THR A 547 -18.44 -9.64 -14.73
C THR A 547 -18.62 -8.55 -13.67
N ILE A 548 -18.27 -7.32 -14.04
CA ILE A 548 -18.45 -6.11 -13.22
C ILE A 548 -19.38 -5.18 -13.98
N ASN A 549 -20.46 -4.75 -13.33
CA ASN A 549 -21.40 -3.78 -13.87
C ASN A 549 -21.58 -2.63 -12.88
N THR A 550 -20.81 -1.57 -13.08
CA THR A 550 -20.81 -0.33 -12.29
C THR A 550 -22.14 0.42 -12.31
N SER A 551 -22.90 0.32 -13.41
CA SER A 551 -24.21 0.99 -13.54
C SER A 551 -25.31 0.37 -12.65
N THR A 552 -25.24 -0.94 -12.42
CA THR A 552 -26.18 -1.68 -11.56
C THR A 552 -25.60 -2.02 -10.19
N GLY A 553 -24.28 -1.90 -10.03
CA GLY A 553 -23.54 -2.34 -8.87
C GLY A 553 -23.24 -3.85 -8.83
N ALA A 554 -23.66 -4.62 -9.84
CA ALA A 554 -23.55 -6.07 -9.82
C ALA A 554 -22.11 -6.56 -10.09
N ILE A 555 -21.63 -7.47 -9.23
CA ILE A 555 -20.44 -8.29 -9.40
C ILE A 555 -20.92 -9.74 -9.43
N ALA A 556 -20.76 -10.43 -10.56
CA ALA A 556 -21.36 -11.74 -10.77
C ALA A 556 -20.40 -12.74 -11.43
N HIS A 557 -20.47 -13.99 -10.99
CA HIS A 557 -19.80 -15.11 -11.64
C HIS A 557 -20.64 -15.54 -12.86
N ALA A 558 -20.10 -15.31 -14.05
CA ALA A 558 -20.81 -15.44 -15.31
C ALA A 558 -20.57 -16.78 -16.00
N SER A 559 -19.42 -17.42 -15.79
CA SER A 559 -19.06 -18.69 -16.40
C SER A 559 -17.87 -19.36 -15.70
N GLY A 560 -17.58 -20.62 -16.02
CA GLY A 560 -16.43 -21.34 -15.49
C GLY A 560 -16.74 -22.10 -14.19
N THR A 561 -15.75 -22.85 -13.71
CA THR A 561 -15.80 -23.63 -12.46
C THR A 561 -14.59 -23.36 -11.57
N THR A 562 -13.76 -22.38 -11.94
CA THR A 562 -12.51 -22.08 -11.24
C THR A 562 -12.81 -21.11 -10.11
N ARG A 563 -12.39 -21.45 -8.88
CA ARG A 563 -12.51 -20.54 -7.75
C ARG A 563 -11.32 -19.60 -7.65
N TYR A 564 -11.58 -18.31 -7.50
CA TYR A 564 -10.58 -17.24 -7.48
C TYR A 564 -10.43 -16.64 -6.08
N THR A 565 -9.26 -16.07 -5.77
CA THR A 565 -9.12 -15.37 -4.49
C THR A 565 -9.91 -14.07 -4.48
N VAL A 566 -10.35 -13.59 -3.31
CA VAL A 566 -10.99 -12.26 -3.23
C VAL A 566 -10.01 -11.17 -3.74
N GLN A 567 -8.71 -11.37 -3.51
CA GLN A 567 -7.65 -10.51 -4.06
C GLN A 567 -7.60 -10.53 -5.60
N ASP A 568 -7.80 -11.69 -6.25
CA ASP A 568 -7.85 -11.78 -7.73
C ASP A 568 -9.03 -10.95 -8.27
N LEU A 569 -10.22 -11.12 -7.67
CA LEU A 569 -11.41 -10.37 -8.05
C LEU A 569 -11.23 -8.86 -7.84
N TYR A 570 -10.68 -8.46 -6.70
CA TYR A 570 -10.38 -7.06 -6.41
C TYR A 570 -9.36 -6.46 -7.40
N SER A 571 -8.32 -7.23 -7.75
CA SER A 571 -7.30 -6.78 -8.71
C SER A 571 -7.88 -6.62 -10.12
N TYR A 572 -8.78 -7.52 -10.53
CA TYR A 572 -9.55 -7.36 -11.76
C TYR A 572 -10.44 -6.12 -11.73
N HIS A 573 -11.14 -5.86 -10.61
CA HIS A 573 -11.93 -4.64 -10.43
C HIS A 573 -11.09 -3.36 -10.55
N GLN A 574 -9.88 -3.34 -9.99
CA GLN A 574 -8.97 -2.20 -10.13
C GLN A 574 -8.54 -1.99 -11.59
N ASN A 575 -8.27 -3.07 -12.35
CA ASN A 575 -8.02 -2.95 -13.78
C ASN A 575 -9.25 -2.46 -14.54
N TYR A 576 -10.43 -2.99 -14.22
CA TYR A 576 -11.68 -2.58 -14.84
C TYR A 576 -11.92 -1.09 -14.65
N THR A 577 -11.69 -0.53 -13.46
CA THR A 577 -11.90 0.90 -13.18
C THR A 577 -10.73 1.81 -13.59
N ASP A 578 -9.68 1.28 -14.21
CA ASP A 578 -8.56 2.04 -14.80
C ASP A 578 -8.59 2.05 -16.34
N ASP A 579 -9.56 1.36 -16.94
CA ASP A 579 -9.77 1.39 -18.39
C ASP A 579 -10.32 2.76 -18.84
N SER A 580 -9.94 3.17 -20.05
CA SER A 580 -10.39 4.44 -20.64
C SER A 580 -11.92 4.62 -20.66
N SER A 581 -12.67 3.52 -20.75
CA SER A 581 -14.13 3.55 -20.88
C SER A 581 -14.90 3.60 -19.55
N THR A 582 -14.22 3.39 -18.43
CA THR A 582 -14.82 3.14 -17.11
C THR A 582 -14.09 3.85 -15.97
N VAL A 583 -13.06 4.65 -16.28
CA VAL A 583 -12.26 5.44 -15.32
C VAL A 583 -13.09 6.42 -14.47
N ASP A 584 -14.23 6.85 -14.99
CA ASP A 584 -15.21 7.74 -14.34
C ASP A 584 -16.30 7.01 -13.56
N ASP A 585 -16.35 5.68 -13.64
CA ASP A 585 -17.28 4.87 -12.84
C ASP A 585 -16.84 4.84 -11.38
N ASP A 586 -17.81 4.94 -10.47
CA ASP A 586 -17.53 4.80 -9.05
C ASP A 586 -17.18 3.33 -8.73
N PRO A 587 -16.05 3.06 -8.04
CA PRO A 587 -15.60 1.70 -7.75
C PRO A 587 -16.59 0.95 -6.86
N LEU A 588 -16.73 -0.35 -7.03
CA LEU A 588 -17.65 -1.20 -6.27
C LEU A 588 -16.97 -1.93 -5.10
N MET A 589 -15.63 -2.02 -5.11
CA MET A 589 -14.84 -2.73 -4.09
C MET A 589 -13.69 -1.86 -3.57
N SER A 590 -13.33 -2.06 -2.30
CA SER A 590 -12.19 -1.42 -1.62
C SER A 590 -11.34 -2.47 -0.88
N GLY A 591 -10.03 -2.32 -0.98
CA GLY A 591 -9.06 -3.17 -0.30
C GLY A 591 -8.58 -2.56 1.01
N ILE A 592 -8.79 -3.25 2.13
CA ILE A 592 -8.36 -2.82 3.47
C ILE A 592 -6.97 -3.38 3.80
N THR A 593 -6.80 -4.70 3.62
CA THR A 593 -5.52 -5.41 3.72
C THR A 593 -5.44 -6.45 2.60
N PRO A 594 -4.27 -7.03 2.27
CA PRO A 594 -4.15 -8.05 1.22
C PRO A 594 -5.05 -9.29 1.37
N THR A 595 -5.79 -9.40 2.47
CA THR A 595 -6.75 -10.48 2.73
C THR A 595 -8.12 -9.98 3.18
N GLN A 596 -8.37 -8.68 3.26
CA GLN A 596 -9.63 -8.11 3.71
C GLN A 596 -10.13 -7.05 2.74
N PHE A 597 -11.35 -7.26 2.23
CA PHE A 597 -11.99 -6.44 1.22
C PHE A 597 -13.41 -6.09 1.65
N GLU A 598 -13.92 -4.99 1.13
CA GLU A 598 -15.28 -4.52 1.37
C GLU A 598 -15.93 -4.10 0.06
N LEU A 599 -17.25 -4.24 -0.02
CA LEU A 599 -18.06 -3.61 -1.05
C LEU A 599 -18.37 -2.17 -0.65
N ILE A 600 -18.24 -1.26 -1.61
CA ILE A 600 -18.46 0.17 -1.44
C ILE A 600 -19.43 0.69 -2.50
N ASN A 601 -19.89 1.93 -2.33
CA ASN A 601 -20.80 2.61 -3.25
C ASN A 601 -22.08 1.82 -3.52
N THR A 602 -22.24 1.24 -4.71
CA THR A 602 -23.41 0.41 -5.08
C THR A 602 -23.07 -1.07 -5.22
N GLY A 603 -21.83 -1.48 -4.88
CA GLY A 603 -21.33 -2.83 -5.06
C GLY A 603 -22.21 -3.89 -4.38
N ALA A 604 -22.60 -4.89 -5.15
CA ALA A 604 -23.45 -6.01 -4.73
C ALA A 604 -22.98 -7.32 -5.39
N ILE A 605 -22.98 -8.39 -4.61
CA ILE A 605 -22.62 -9.75 -5.02
C ILE A 605 -23.60 -10.72 -4.34
N SER A 606 -24.04 -11.77 -5.05
CA SER A 606 -24.96 -12.75 -4.46
C SER A 606 -24.23 -13.76 -3.59
N GLU A 607 -24.94 -14.44 -2.68
CA GLU A 607 -24.34 -15.50 -1.86
C GLU A 607 -23.79 -16.64 -2.72
N ALA A 608 -24.51 -16.99 -3.80
CA ALA A 608 -24.08 -18.02 -4.75
C ALA A 608 -22.77 -17.64 -5.46
N ASP A 609 -22.60 -16.37 -5.83
CA ASP A 609 -21.34 -15.90 -6.43
C ASP A 609 -20.18 -15.94 -5.41
N ILE A 610 -20.43 -15.63 -4.14
CA ILE A 610 -19.39 -15.70 -3.09
C ILE A 610 -18.89 -17.14 -2.89
N GLU A 611 -19.74 -18.15 -3.11
CA GLU A 611 -19.33 -19.55 -3.06
C GLU A 611 -18.26 -19.90 -4.10
N ASP A 612 -18.10 -19.11 -5.18
CA ASP A 612 -17.04 -19.26 -6.17
C ASP A 612 -15.73 -18.50 -5.81
N LEU A 613 -15.71 -17.82 -4.67
CA LEU A 613 -14.50 -17.15 -4.15
C LEU A 613 -13.81 -18.01 -3.09
N LYS A 614 -12.50 -17.79 -2.93
CA LYS A 614 -11.66 -18.37 -1.87
C LYS A 614 -10.71 -17.29 -1.35
N GLY A 615 -9.89 -17.58 -0.34
CA GLY A 615 -8.78 -16.71 0.08
C GLY A 615 -9.12 -15.23 0.34
N GLY A 616 -9.23 -14.86 1.62
CA GLY A 616 -9.50 -13.50 2.11
C GLY A 616 -10.93 -13.36 2.60
N SER A 617 -11.38 -12.13 2.88
CA SER A 617 -12.74 -11.85 3.33
C SER A 617 -13.39 -10.75 2.52
N LEU A 618 -14.72 -10.79 2.45
CA LEU A 618 -15.54 -9.76 1.83
C LEU A 618 -16.62 -9.30 2.80
N GLU A 619 -16.59 -8.02 3.17
CA GLU A 619 -17.68 -7.37 3.91
C GLU A 619 -18.63 -6.65 2.94
N LEU A 620 -19.93 -6.92 3.08
CA LEU A 620 -20.99 -6.31 2.29
C LEU A 620 -21.45 -5.03 3.00
N GLN A 621 -22.14 -4.14 2.28
CA GLN A 621 -22.54 -2.83 2.81
C GLN A 621 -23.53 -2.89 3.98
N ASP A 622 -24.28 -3.97 4.12
CA ASP A 622 -25.19 -4.20 5.25
C ASP A 622 -24.45 -4.69 6.51
N GLY A 623 -23.13 -4.86 6.44
CA GLY A 623 -22.30 -5.44 7.50
C GLY A 623 -22.32 -6.97 7.53
N THR A 624 -22.79 -7.64 6.48
CA THR A 624 -22.59 -9.09 6.32
C THR A 624 -21.12 -9.36 6.00
N LEU A 625 -20.48 -10.28 6.73
CA LEU A 625 -19.06 -10.62 6.56
C LEU A 625 -18.93 -12.07 6.13
N TRP A 626 -18.25 -12.28 5.02
CA TRP A 626 -17.80 -13.58 4.56
C TRP A 626 -16.30 -13.71 4.79
N SER A 627 -15.90 -14.65 5.64
CA SER A 627 -14.51 -14.86 6.04
C SER A 627 -13.99 -16.16 5.48
N ASN A 628 -12.74 -16.16 5.03
CA ASN A 628 -12.11 -17.38 4.55
C ASN A 628 -11.71 -18.30 5.70
N VAL A 629 -11.99 -19.59 5.50
CA VAL A 629 -11.41 -20.69 6.24
C VAL A 629 -10.84 -21.69 5.25
N TYR A 630 -9.64 -22.17 5.54
CA TYR A 630 -8.97 -23.15 4.73
C TYR A 630 -8.22 -24.15 5.58
N ASN A 631 -8.13 -25.38 5.12
CA ASN A 631 -7.12 -26.30 5.63
C ASN A 631 -5.88 -26.24 4.72
N VAL A 632 -4.71 -26.54 5.27
CA VAL A 632 -3.46 -26.38 4.52
C VAL A 632 -3.40 -27.43 3.41
N PRO A 633 -3.36 -27.04 2.11
CA PRO A 633 -3.25 -27.98 1.03
C PRO A 633 -1.97 -28.80 1.20
N SER A 634 -2.04 -30.12 1.06
CA SER A 634 -0.91 -31.09 1.17
C SER A 634 -0.43 -31.52 2.56
N SER A 635 -1.04 -31.08 3.67
CA SER A 635 -0.52 -31.35 5.02
C SER A 635 -1.14 -32.53 5.81
N GLY A 636 -1.91 -33.41 5.18
CA GLY A 636 -2.17 -34.73 5.79
C GLY A 636 -3.57 -35.02 6.30
N MET A 637 -4.62 -34.74 5.52
CA MET A 637 -5.89 -35.48 5.68
C MET A 637 -5.87 -36.77 4.86
N ALA A 638 -5.29 -37.85 5.42
CA ALA A 638 -5.32 -39.16 4.80
C ALA A 638 -6.76 -39.64 4.59
N GLY A 639 -7.00 -40.26 3.43
CA GLY A 639 -8.30 -40.81 3.06
C GLY A 639 -9.29 -39.83 2.45
N THR A 640 -8.95 -38.53 2.32
CA THR A 640 -9.84 -37.49 1.76
C THR A 640 -11.25 -37.52 2.38
N PRO A 641 -11.38 -37.22 3.69
CA PRO A 641 -12.68 -37.12 4.36
C PRO A 641 -13.53 -36.01 3.70
N THR A 642 -14.85 -36.13 3.79
CA THR A 642 -15.74 -35.00 3.51
C THR A 642 -15.59 -34.06 4.70
N ALA A 643 -14.65 -33.11 4.66
CA ALA A 643 -14.50 -32.15 5.75
C ALA A 643 -15.80 -31.34 5.86
N TYR A 644 -16.47 -31.43 7.01
CA TYR A 644 -17.75 -30.76 7.27
C TYR A 644 -17.59 -29.73 8.38
N LEU A 645 -18.30 -28.62 8.24
CA LEU A 645 -18.14 -27.44 9.09
C LEU A 645 -19.44 -27.18 9.84
N TYR A 646 -19.34 -26.83 11.12
CA TYR A 646 -20.47 -26.48 11.97
C TYR A 646 -20.34 -25.03 12.46
N GLN A 647 -21.45 -24.31 12.43
CA GLN A 647 -21.63 -23.04 13.14
C GLN A 647 -22.59 -23.28 14.31
N GLY A 648 -22.04 -23.37 15.51
CA GLY A 648 -22.78 -23.82 16.68
C GLY A 648 -23.21 -25.28 16.53
N THR A 649 -24.52 -25.53 16.46
CA THR A 649 -25.10 -26.88 16.31
C THR A 649 -25.62 -27.16 14.90
N THR A 650 -25.41 -26.25 13.95
CA THR A 650 -25.90 -26.37 12.58
C THR A 650 -24.74 -26.68 11.64
N GLU A 651 -24.88 -27.74 10.86
CA GLU A 651 -23.94 -28.07 9.79
C GLU A 651 -24.11 -27.07 8.64
N VAL A 652 -22.98 -26.54 8.15
CA VAL A 652 -22.94 -25.72 6.94
C VAL A 652 -23.11 -26.65 5.74
N THR A 653 -23.97 -26.28 4.79
CA THR A 653 -24.11 -27.05 3.55
C THR A 653 -22.81 -26.97 2.75
N ASN A 654 -22.17 -28.11 2.52
CA ASN A 654 -20.93 -28.18 1.75
C ASN A 654 -21.17 -27.82 0.28
N PHE A 655 -20.51 -26.75 -0.19
CA PHE A 655 -20.37 -26.37 -1.60
C PHE A 655 -18.93 -26.57 -2.11
N TRP A 656 -18.12 -27.35 -1.37
CA TRP A 656 -16.76 -27.74 -1.71
C TRP A 656 -16.63 -29.27 -1.80
N ALA A 657 -15.59 -29.74 -2.49
CA ALA A 657 -15.32 -31.16 -2.65
C ALA A 657 -14.73 -31.79 -1.38
N ALA A 658 -14.76 -33.11 -1.28
CA ALA A 658 -14.09 -33.84 -0.19
C ALA A 658 -12.56 -33.68 -0.25
N GLY A 659 -11.91 -33.75 0.90
CA GLY A 659 -10.49 -33.46 1.08
C GLY A 659 -10.23 -32.02 1.52
N ASP A 660 -9.14 -31.44 1.04
CA ASP A 660 -8.74 -30.08 1.39
C ASP A 660 -9.73 -29.04 0.85
N PHE A 661 -10.02 -28.00 1.65
CA PHE A 661 -10.96 -26.93 1.34
C PHE A 661 -10.33 -25.55 1.58
N ASP A 662 -10.73 -24.57 0.77
CA ASP A 662 -10.40 -23.15 0.89
C ASP A 662 -11.64 -22.37 0.42
N VAL A 663 -12.44 -21.90 1.39
CA VAL A 663 -13.80 -21.38 1.14
C VAL A 663 -14.09 -20.13 1.95
N LEU A 664 -15.04 -19.31 1.51
CA LEU A 664 -15.60 -18.23 2.31
C LEU A 664 -16.87 -18.68 3.00
N LEU A 665 -17.01 -18.38 4.29
CA LEU A 665 -18.22 -18.64 5.06
C LEU A 665 -18.82 -17.34 5.57
N LYS A 666 -20.15 -17.26 5.56
CA LYS A 666 -20.86 -16.16 6.22
C LYS A 666 -20.71 -16.29 7.74
N VAL A 667 -20.00 -15.35 8.35
CA VAL A 667 -19.73 -15.34 9.81
C VAL A 667 -20.36 -14.16 10.52
N LYS A 668 -20.81 -13.16 9.78
CA LYS A 668 -21.62 -12.05 10.26
C LYS A 668 -22.77 -11.84 9.29
N ASN A 669 -23.99 -11.68 9.80
CA ASN A 669 -25.18 -11.40 9.01
C ASN A 669 -25.73 -10.05 9.44
N ALA A 670 -25.73 -9.06 8.53
CA ALA A 670 -26.16 -7.69 8.77
C ALA A 670 -25.62 -7.10 10.10
N GLY A 671 -24.31 -7.21 10.34
CA GLY A 671 -23.64 -6.69 11.54
C GLY A 671 -23.65 -7.61 12.77
N SER A 672 -24.41 -8.70 12.78
CA SER A 672 -24.48 -9.66 13.91
C SER A 672 -23.66 -10.93 13.63
N LEU A 673 -22.80 -11.34 14.56
CA LEU A 673 -21.99 -12.56 14.43
C LEU A 673 -22.88 -13.82 14.44
N VAL A 674 -22.63 -14.73 13.51
CA VAL A 674 -23.20 -16.08 13.46
C VAL A 674 -22.36 -16.96 14.39
N SER A 675 -22.98 -17.58 15.41
CA SER A 675 -22.28 -18.43 16.39
C SER A 675 -21.04 -17.77 17.01
N SER A 676 -21.11 -16.47 17.33
CA SER A 676 -19.98 -15.67 17.84
C SER A 676 -18.77 -15.59 16.90
N GLY A 677 -18.93 -15.91 15.61
CA GLY A 677 -17.84 -15.97 14.63
C GLY A 677 -17.04 -17.29 14.66
N LEU A 678 -17.42 -18.24 15.52
CA LEU A 678 -16.75 -19.53 15.67
C LEU A 678 -17.28 -20.55 14.65
N VAL A 679 -16.35 -21.25 14.00
CA VAL A 679 -16.62 -22.36 13.08
C VAL A 679 -15.80 -23.57 13.51
N THR A 680 -16.45 -24.71 13.68
CA THR A 680 -15.79 -25.97 14.03
C THR A 680 -15.82 -26.91 12.83
N GLY A 681 -14.66 -27.25 12.30
CA GLY A 681 -14.53 -28.26 11.26
C GLY A 681 -14.16 -29.61 11.81
N TYR A 682 -14.64 -30.65 11.14
CA TYR A 682 -14.43 -32.04 11.50
C TYR A 682 -13.96 -32.84 10.30
N ALA A 683 -13.05 -33.77 10.55
CA ALA A 683 -12.57 -34.75 9.58
C ALA A 683 -12.68 -36.15 10.21
N ARG A 684 -13.71 -36.91 9.85
CA ARG A 684 -14.07 -38.17 10.53
C ARG A 684 -14.38 -39.33 9.60
N LYS A 685 -13.48 -39.61 8.66
CA LYS A 685 -13.65 -40.75 7.75
C LYS A 685 -13.36 -42.07 8.44
N TRP A 686 -14.26 -43.04 8.29
CA TRP A 686 -14.06 -44.40 8.76
C TRP A 686 -12.77 -45.04 8.22
N GLY A 687 -11.98 -45.70 9.08
CA GLY A 687 -10.68 -46.27 8.72
C GLY A 687 -9.49 -45.32 8.88
N TYR A 688 -9.75 -44.11 9.36
CA TYR A 688 -8.74 -43.07 9.58
C TYR A 688 -8.95 -42.45 10.97
N THR A 689 -7.89 -41.93 11.57
CA THR A 689 -7.98 -41.16 12.81
C THR A 689 -8.84 -39.92 12.59
N PHE A 690 -9.60 -39.53 13.61
CA PHE A 690 -10.45 -38.35 13.54
C PHE A 690 -9.71 -37.08 13.94
N ASP A 691 -10.19 -35.94 13.46
CA ASP A 691 -9.74 -34.64 13.95
C ASP A 691 -10.87 -33.61 13.89
N HIS A 692 -10.70 -32.56 14.67
CA HIS A 692 -11.55 -31.37 14.61
C HIS A 692 -10.81 -30.15 15.14
N TYR A 693 -11.22 -28.98 14.65
CA TYR A 693 -10.64 -27.71 15.03
C TYR A 693 -11.69 -26.61 14.99
N GLU A 694 -11.72 -25.78 16.03
CA GLU A 694 -12.56 -24.58 16.10
C GLU A 694 -11.71 -23.36 15.78
N SER A 695 -12.16 -22.54 14.84
CA SER A 695 -11.48 -21.32 14.40
C SER A 695 -12.41 -20.12 14.60
N ASP A 696 -11.85 -18.99 15.04
CA ASP A 696 -12.56 -17.72 15.14
C ASP A 696 -12.33 -16.92 13.85
N LEU A 697 -13.39 -16.69 13.10
CA LEU A 697 -13.39 -16.00 11.82
C LEU A 697 -13.95 -14.57 11.93
N SER A 698 -14.24 -14.09 13.15
CA SER A 698 -14.94 -12.81 13.39
C SER A 698 -14.21 -11.58 12.87
N ALA A 699 -12.88 -11.66 12.71
CA ALA A 699 -12.04 -10.56 12.25
C ALA A 699 -11.91 -10.46 10.70
N GLY A 700 -12.47 -11.39 9.93
CA GLY A 700 -12.23 -11.44 8.48
C GLY A 700 -10.89 -12.10 8.14
N GLY A 701 -10.37 -11.84 6.94
CA GLY A 701 -9.09 -12.35 6.48
C GLY A 701 -9.09 -13.84 6.11
N ARG A 702 -7.90 -14.44 6.15
CA ARG A 702 -7.68 -15.88 5.95
C ARG A 702 -7.44 -16.58 7.27
N ASN A 703 -8.25 -17.58 7.58
CA ASN A 703 -8.17 -18.33 8.83
C ASN A 703 -7.81 -19.78 8.55
N VAL A 704 -6.74 -20.28 9.18
CA VAL A 704 -6.29 -21.66 9.00
C VAL A 704 -7.08 -22.59 9.92
N MET A 705 -7.43 -23.76 9.40
CA MET A 705 -8.05 -24.87 10.12
C MET A 705 -7.20 -26.13 9.93
N PRO A 706 -6.25 -26.41 10.85
CA PRO A 706 -5.26 -27.47 10.68
C PRO A 706 -5.84 -28.86 11.01
N LEU A 707 -6.74 -29.37 10.15
CA LEU A 707 -7.27 -30.73 10.26
C LEU A 707 -6.27 -31.75 9.69
N VAL A 708 -5.99 -32.81 10.45
CA VAL A 708 -5.05 -33.88 10.08
C VAL A 708 -5.65 -35.25 10.39
N THR A 709 -5.64 -36.16 9.43
CA THR A 709 -6.08 -37.54 9.60
C THR A 709 -5.01 -38.52 9.11
N LEU A 710 -4.86 -39.65 9.80
CA LEU A 710 -3.91 -40.71 9.44
C LEU A 710 -4.66 -42.01 9.20
N VAL A 711 -4.10 -42.93 8.41
CA VAL A 711 -4.64 -44.29 8.30
C VAL A 711 -4.62 -44.93 9.67
N ASP A 712 -5.75 -45.47 10.09
CA ASP A 712 -5.84 -46.21 11.35
C ASP A 712 -5.68 -47.71 11.06
N ALA A 713 -4.48 -48.22 11.33
CA ALA A 713 -4.11 -49.62 11.07
C ALA A 713 -4.92 -50.64 11.90
N ASN A 714 -5.65 -50.18 12.93
CA ASN A 714 -6.47 -51.05 13.77
C ASN A 714 -7.87 -51.28 13.18
N ILE A 715 -8.25 -50.54 12.14
CA ILE A 715 -9.49 -50.78 11.40
C ILE A 715 -9.20 -51.78 10.28
N THR A 716 -9.64 -53.02 10.48
CA THR A 716 -9.35 -54.14 9.56
C THR A 716 -10.60 -54.68 8.88
N ASP A 717 -11.79 -54.35 9.39
CA ASP A 717 -13.07 -54.79 8.86
C ASP A 717 -13.75 -53.75 7.96
N THR A 718 -14.72 -54.24 7.19
CA THR A 718 -15.52 -53.37 6.30
C THR A 718 -16.62 -52.64 7.06
N THR A 719 -17.02 -51.46 6.57
CA THR A 719 -18.17 -50.71 7.09
C THR A 719 -19.45 -51.55 7.14
N ALA A 720 -19.64 -52.47 6.20
CA ALA A 720 -20.80 -53.37 6.18
C ALA A 720 -20.78 -54.35 7.36
N THR A 721 -19.63 -54.96 7.66
CA THR A 721 -19.46 -55.86 8.81
C THR A 721 -19.70 -55.11 10.13
N VAL A 722 -19.01 -53.99 10.34
CA VAL A 722 -19.06 -53.24 11.61
C VAL A 722 -20.44 -52.61 11.85
N SER A 723 -21.18 -52.30 10.78
CA SER A 723 -22.57 -51.81 10.91
C SER A 723 -23.48 -52.79 11.66
N GLY A 724 -23.23 -54.11 11.52
CA GLY A 724 -24.02 -55.19 12.10
C GLY A 724 -23.71 -55.51 13.58
N TRP A 725 -22.63 -54.97 14.15
CA TRP A 725 -22.28 -55.16 15.57
C TRP A 725 -23.05 -54.20 16.48
N SER A 726 -24.39 -54.23 16.39
CA SER A 726 -25.28 -53.41 17.19
C SER A 726 -25.41 -53.86 18.65
N ASP A 727 -24.83 -55.00 18.98
CA ASP A 727 -24.71 -55.56 20.32
C ASP A 727 -23.67 -54.82 21.18
N VAL A 728 -22.68 -54.16 20.56
CA VAL A 728 -21.83 -53.19 21.27
C VAL A 728 -22.61 -51.88 21.44
N THR A 729 -22.94 -51.55 22.68
CA THR A 729 -23.81 -50.41 23.01
C THR A 729 -23.12 -49.40 23.93
N THR A 730 -23.55 -48.14 23.87
CA THR A 730 -23.07 -47.05 24.73
C THR A 730 -24.23 -46.51 25.56
N THR A 731 -24.10 -46.53 26.88
CA THR A 731 -25.07 -45.95 27.82
C THR A 731 -24.47 -44.73 28.49
N PHE A 732 -25.12 -43.57 28.34
CA PHE A 732 -24.66 -42.30 28.91
C PHE A 732 -25.33 -42.04 30.27
N GLY A 733 -24.52 -41.65 31.26
CA GLY A 733 -24.99 -41.30 32.60
C GLY A 733 -23.88 -41.42 33.65
N THR A 734 -24.02 -40.73 34.77
CA THR A 734 -23.08 -40.84 35.88
C THR A 734 -23.17 -42.22 36.52
N ILE A 735 -22.08 -42.98 36.48
CA ILE A 735 -21.97 -44.34 37.03
C ILE A 735 -20.78 -44.46 37.97
N SER A 736 -20.89 -45.36 38.96
CA SER A 736 -19.83 -45.68 39.93
C SER A 736 -19.37 -47.12 39.75
N ARG A 737 -18.06 -47.34 39.58
CA ARG A 737 -17.44 -48.63 39.27
C ARG A 737 -16.11 -48.77 39.99
N ASP A 738 -15.85 -49.96 40.53
CA ASP A 738 -14.58 -50.31 41.17
C ASP A 738 -13.78 -51.20 40.22
N PHE A 739 -12.52 -50.84 39.95
CA PHE A 739 -11.63 -51.58 39.06
C PHE A 739 -10.95 -52.77 39.77
N GLY A 740 -10.95 -52.80 41.11
CA GLY A 740 -10.34 -53.88 41.89
C GLY A 740 -8.82 -53.79 42.04
N ASP A 741 -8.23 -52.65 41.74
CA ASP A 741 -6.80 -52.32 41.88
C ASP A 741 -6.43 -51.77 43.27
N GLY A 742 -7.39 -51.70 44.19
CA GLY A 742 -7.21 -51.22 45.56
C GLY A 742 -7.56 -49.74 45.76
N ASP A 743 -7.94 -49.03 44.69
CA ASP A 743 -8.27 -47.60 44.71
C ASP A 743 -9.76 -47.30 45.01
N GLY A 744 -10.58 -48.35 45.14
CA GLY A 744 -12.01 -48.28 45.41
C GLY A 744 -12.85 -47.76 44.23
N ALA A 745 -14.16 -47.57 44.47
CA ALA A 745 -15.10 -47.18 43.42
C ALA A 745 -14.86 -45.74 42.90
N ARG A 746 -14.73 -45.59 41.58
CA ARG A 746 -14.52 -44.34 40.85
C ARG A 746 -15.73 -43.98 39.98
N THR A 747 -15.81 -42.73 39.53
CA THR A 747 -16.92 -42.21 38.72
C THR A 747 -16.59 -42.18 37.24
N TYR A 748 -17.55 -42.60 36.41
CA TYR A 748 -17.51 -42.58 34.95
C TYR A 748 -18.83 -42.02 34.40
N TYR A 749 -18.88 -41.69 33.10
CA TYR A 749 -20.02 -41.03 32.43
C TYR A 749 -20.57 -41.81 31.23
N VAL A 750 -19.82 -42.79 30.74
CA VAL A 750 -20.23 -43.67 29.64
C VAL A 750 -19.92 -45.10 30.03
N GLU A 751 -20.90 -45.98 29.90
CA GLU A 751 -20.71 -47.43 29.96
C GLU A 751 -20.79 -48.01 28.55
N VAL A 752 -19.73 -48.69 28.12
CA VAL A 752 -19.67 -49.42 26.86
C VAL A 752 -19.86 -50.90 27.16
N ASP A 753 -20.92 -51.49 26.63
CA ASP A 753 -21.08 -52.94 26.65
C ASP A 753 -20.31 -53.56 25.49
N CYS A 754 -19.26 -54.34 25.82
CA CYS A 754 -18.42 -55.01 24.83
C CYS A 754 -19.09 -56.27 24.25
N ALA A 755 -20.20 -56.75 24.83
CA ALA A 755 -20.90 -57.96 24.41
C ALA A 755 -19.99 -59.21 24.26
N SER A 756 -18.92 -59.30 25.06
CA SER A 756 -17.88 -60.34 24.97
C SER A 756 -17.15 -60.41 23.62
N ARG A 757 -17.18 -59.34 22.83
CA ARG A 757 -16.38 -59.21 21.60
C ARG A 757 -14.93 -58.84 21.91
N PRO A 758 -13.96 -59.26 21.07
CA PRO A 758 -12.58 -58.79 21.16
C PRO A 758 -12.51 -57.26 21.17
N LEU A 759 -11.62 -56.68 21.98
CA LEU A 759 -11.54 -55.21 22.12
C LEU A 759 -11.16 -54.49 20.82
N SER A 760 -10.53 -55.17 19.86
CA SER A 760 -10.29 -54.67 18.51
C SER A 760 -11.59 -54.46 17.71
N GLU A 761 -12.59 -55.32 17.86
CA GLU A 761 -13.92 -55.16 17.25
C GLU A 761 -14.73 -54.04 17.92
N VAL A 762 -14.64 -53.95 19.26
CA VAL A 762 -15.28 -52.89 20.04
C VAL A 762 -14.75 -51.52 19.64
N TYR A 763 -13.42 -51.37 19.52
CA TYR A 763 -12.78 -50.15 19.05
C TYR A 763 -13.30 -49.72 17.66
N GLN A 764 -13.31 -50.66 16.72
CA GLN A 764 -13.87 -50.44 15.39
C GLN A 764 -15.33 -49.96 15.50
N ARG A 765 -16.18 -50.63 16.25
CA ARG A 765 -17.58 -50.20 16.39
C ARG A 765 -17.73 -48.79 16.98
N LEU A 766 -16.91 -48.43 17.97
CA LEU A 766 -16.93 -47.11 18.60
C LEU A 766 -16.48 -45.98 17.67
N GLN A 767 -15.49 -46.24 16.80
CA GLN A 767 -15.13 -45.29 15.74
C GLN A 767 -16.26 -45.20 14.68
N TYR A 768 -16.94 -46.32 14.37
CA TYR A 768 -17.95 -46.37 13.31
C TYR A 768 -19.14 -45.49 13.64
N ILE A 769 -19.60 -45.50 14.89
CA ILE A 769 -20.75 -44.69 15.34
C ILE A 769 -20.44 -43.17 15.40
N CYS A 770 -19.17 -42.77 15.32
CA CYS A 770 -18.73 -41.37 15.39
C CYS A 770 -18.26 -40.80 14.04
N ARG A 771 -18.33 -41.59 12.95
CA ARG A 771 -17.86 -41.22 11.61
C ARG A 771 -18.68 -40.11 10.95
N GLU A 772 -18.16 -39.52 9.89
CA GLU A 772 -18.88 -38.60 8.99
C GLU A 772 -20.21 -39.23 8.50
N ASN A 773 -21.30 -38.47 8.49
CA ASN A 773 -22.65 -38.94 8.14
C ASN A 773 -23.22 -40.02 9.09
N ALA A 774 -22.69 -40.16 10.31
CA ALA A 774 -23.29 -41.05 11.30
C ALA A 774 -24.69 -40.56 11.67
N SER A 775 -25.70 -41.41 11.41
CA SER A 775 -27.09 -41.10 11.75
C SER A 775 -27.34 -41.19 13.26
N GLY A 776 -28.02 -40.20 13.82
CA GLY A 776 -28.49 -40.21 15.21
C GLY A 776 -27.65 -39.34 16.15
N THR A 777 -27.87 -39.52 17.45
CA THR A 777 -27.21 -38.72 18.49
C THR A 777 -26.51 -39.61 19.51
N LEU A 778 -25.39 -39.10 20.04
CA LEU A 778 -24.69 -39.64 21.20
C LEU A 778 -24.78 -38.61 22.31
N ASN A 779 -25.41 -38.95 23.42
CA ASN A 779 -25.66 -38.02 24.54
C ASN A 779 -26.34 -36.70 24.11
N GLY A 780 -27.27 -36.76 23.14
CA GLY A 780 -28.02 -35.59 22.67
C GLY A 780 -27.29 -34.67 21.67
N ILE A 781 -26.03 -34.97 21.30
CA ILE A 781 -25.32 -34.30 20.21
C ILE A 781 -25.22 -35.19 18.98
N ALA A 782 -25.09 -34.61 17.78
CA ALA A 782 -24.92 -35.39 16.55
C ALA A 782 -23.74 -36.36 16.70
N ALA A 783 -23.93 -37.63 16.34
CA ALA A 783 -22.92 -38.66 16.61
C ALA A 783 -21.57 -38.34 15.94
N GLU A 784 -21.61 -37.74 14.75
CA GLU A 784 -20.44 -37.27 14.02
C GLU A 784 -19.73 -36.05 14.66
N THR A 785 -20.30 -35.41 15.68
CA THR A 785 -19.64 -34.31 16.43
C THR A 785 -19.28 -34.70 17.86
N TYR A 786 -19.50 -35.95 18.26
CA TYR A 786 -19.19 -36.43 19.60
C TYR A 786 -17.67 -36.37 19.90
N GLN A 787 -17.28 -35.80 21.04
CA GLN A 787 -15.87 -35.48 21.35
C GLN A 787 -15.40 -35.97 22.72
N ARG A 788 -16.32 -36.17 23.67
CA ARG A 788 -16.01 -36.48 25.07
C ARG A 788 -17.21 -37.03 25.82
N ALA A 789 -16.94 -37.78 26.89
CA ALA A 789 -17.93 -38.42 27.75
C ALA A 789 -18.85 -37.44 28.48
N HIS A 790 -18.31 -36.33 28.98
CA HIS A 790 -19.06 -35.29 29.71
C HIS A 790 -18.41 -33.91 29.50
N SER A 791 -19.16 -32.83 29.72
CA SER A 791 -18.67 -31.46 29.50
C SER A 791 -17.43 -31.09 30.33
N SER A 792 -17.27 -31.73 31.50
CA SER A 792 -16.10 -31.57 32.39
C SER A 792 -14.86 -32.37 31.98
N MET A 793 -14.96 -33.28 31.01
CA MET A 793 -13.81 -34.03 30.51
C MET A 793 -13.06 -33.24 29.44
N THR A 794 -11.79 -33.60 29.23
CA THR A 794 -11.03 -33.10 28.09
C THR A 794 -11.52 -33.74 26.80
N VAL A 795 -11.41 -33.00 25.71
CA VAL A 795 -11.77 -33.46 24.37
C VAL A 795 -10.74 -34.47 23.86
N VAL A 796 -11.21 -35.59 23.32
CA VAL A 796 -10.36 -36.60 22.66
C VAL A 796 -10.64 -36.58 21.16
N LYS A 797 -9.68 -36.08 20.38
CA LYS A 797 -9.87 -35.82 18.94
C LYS A 797 -9.85 -37.08 18.08
N ALA A 798 -8.80 -37.89 18.23
CA ALA A 798 -8.50 -39.01 17.33
C ALA A 798 -9.48 -40.19 17.44
N ALA A 799 -9.98 -40.46 18.65
CA ALA A 799 -10.91 -41.54 18.93
C ALA A 799 -11.75 -41.21 20.17
N PRO A 800 -12.97 -40.67 20.02
CA PRO A 800 -13.75 -40.08 21.12
C PRO A 800 -14.05 -40.98 22.33
N PHE A 801 -13.99 -42.31 22.16
CA PHE A 801 -14.21 -43.28 23.24
C PHE A 801 -12.92 -43.93 23.75
N GLY A 802 -11.77 -43.74 23.08
CA GLY A 802 -10.51 -44.38 23.43
C GLY A 802 -9.73 -44.89 22.23
N GLN A 803 -8.44 -45.13 22.41
CA GLN A 803 -7.50 -45.55 21.37
C GLN A 803 -7.07 -47.01 21.57
N TYR A 804 -7.03 -47.79 20.49
CA TYR A 804 -6.49 -49.16 20.49
C TYR A 804 -5.05 -49.16 19.99
N SER A 805 -4.12 -49.74 20.76
CA SER A 805 -2.71 -49.84 20.38
C SER A 805 -2.03 -51.00 21.10
N GLY A 806 -1.22 -51.77 20.37
CA GLY A 806 -0.42 -52.87 20.96
C GLY A 806 -1.27 -53.96 21.62
N GLY A 807 -2.51 -54.16 21.17
CA GLY A 807 -3.46 -55.11 21.77
C GLY A 807 -4.32 -54.53 22.88
N VAL A 808 -4.04 -53.29 23.33
CA VAL A 808 -4.68 -52.65 24.49
C VAL A 808 -5.65 -51.55 24.06
N LEU A 809 -6.88 -51.54 24.61
CA LEU A 809 -7.82 -50.43 24.47
C LEU A 809 -7.69 -49.44 25.63
N SER A 810 -7.13 -48.27 25.35
CA SER A 810 -7.05 -47.16 26.30
C SER A 810 -8.28 -46.26 26.17
N CYS A 811 -9.24 -46.43 27.08
CA CYS A 811 -10.50 -45.71 27.07
C CYS A 811 -10.30 -44.21 27.36
N ALA A 812 -11.12 -43.38 26.73
CA ALA A 812 -11.15 -41.95 27.00
C ALA A 812 -11.62 -41.65 28.45
N PRO A 813 -11.26 -40.49 29.02
CA PRO A 813 -11.70 -40.11 30.37
C PRO A 813 -13.22 -40.20 30.54
N GLY A 814 -13.65 -40.91 31.59
CA GLY A 814 -15.04 -41.16 31.92
C GLY A 814 -15.71 -42.29 31.13
N VAL A 815 -14.96 -43.09 30.35
CA VAL A 815 -15.47 -44.28 29.66
C VAL A 815 -15.13 -45.55 30.45
N TRP A 816 -16.15 -46.36 30.71
CA TRP A 816 -16.06 -47.65 31.40
C TRP A 816 -16.48 -48.79 30.46
N LEU A 817 -15.85 -49.96 30.60
CA LEU A 817 -16.18 -51.16 29.81
C LEU A 817 -16.87 -52.23 30.68
N ILE A 818 -17.92 -52.87 30.17
CA ILE A 818 -18.52 -54.07 30.76
C ILE A 818 -18.53 -55.22 29.76
N ASN A 819 -18.67 -56.44 30.27
CA ASN A 819 -18.67 -57.67 29.47
C ASN A 819 -17.43 -57.82 28.56
N VAL A 820 -16.27 -57.34 29.03
CA VAL A 820 -14.97 -57.54 28.37
C VAL A 820 -14.68 -59.05 28.30
N PRO A 821 -14.27 -59.61 27.14
CA PRO A 821 -13.96 -61.03 27.04
C PRO A 821 -12.78 -61.40 27.94
N SER A 822 -12.79 -62.62 28.49
CA SER A 822 -11.76 -63.08 29.43
C SER A 822 -10.33 -63.04 28.85
N ALA A 823 -10.18 -63.17 27.53
CA ALA A 823 -8.90 -63.06 26.84
C ALA A 823 -8.29 -61.65 26.89
N ASP A 824 -9.12 -60.62 27.08
CA ASP A 824 -8.71 -59.21 27.13
C ASP A 824 -8.79 -58.60 28.54
N ALA A 825 -8.92 -59.42 29.59
CA ALA A 825 -9.12 -58.95 30.96
C ALA A 825 -7.97 -58.07 31.52
N VAL A 826 -6.80 -58.07 30.88
CA VAL A 826 -5.65 -57.20 31.20
C VAL A 826 -5.30 -56.21 30.07
N ASN A 827 -6.05 -56.26 28.96
CA ASN A 827 -5.77 -55.53 27.72
C ASN A 827 -6.61 -54.26 27.58
N TYR A 828 -7.01 -53.62 28.69
CA TYR A 828 -7.69 -52.34 28.64
C TYR A 828 -7.27 -51.44 29.80
N ILE A 829 -7.31 -50.14 29.53
CA ILE A 829 -7.07 -49.08 30.50
C ILE A 829 -8.33 -48.24 30.54
N VAL A 830 -8.87 -47.99 31.73
CA VAL A 830 -9.95 -47.00 31.92
C VAL A 830 -9.40 -45.78 32.61
N THR A 831 -9.90 -44.61 32.22
CA THR A 831 -9.53 -43.34 32.88
C THR A 831 -10.77 -42.79 33.56
N ASP A 832 -10.72 -42.57 34.86
CA ASP A 832 -11.87 -42.08 35.64
C ASP A 832 -12.16 -40.59 35.41
N SER A 833 -13.26 -40.09 36.00
CA SER A 833 -13.67 -38.68 35.89
C SER A 833 -12.67 -37.68 36.50
N THR A 834 -11.71 -38.14 37.29
CA THR A 834 -10.66 -37.29 37.88
C THR A 834 -9.37 -37.30 37.07
N GLY A 835 -9.30 -38.15 36.03
CA GLY A 835 -8.12 -38.34 35.18
C GLY A 835 -7.17 -39.43 35.67
N ALA A 836 -7.54 -40.21 36.70
CA ALA A 836 -6.75 -41.35 37.15
C ALA A 836 -6.94 -42.54 36.21
N THR A 837 -5.84 -43.18 35.81
CA THR A 837 -5.84 -44.36 34.94
C THR A 837 -5.80 -45.64 35.76
N HIS A 838 -6.61 -46.62 35.38
CA HIS A 838 -6.68 -47.93 36.04
C HIS A 838 -6.42 -49.04 35.02
N GLN A 839 -5.44 -49.91 35.33
CA GLN A 839 -5.04 -51.06 34.53
C GLN A 839 -4.54 -52.17 35.47
N ASN A 840 -4.75 -53.43 35.07
CA ASN A 840 -4.19 -54.58 35.77
C ASN A 840 -2.72 -54.80 35.33
N VAL A 841 -1.74 -54.82 36.25
CA VAL A 841 -0.28 -54.91 35.97
C VAL A 841 0.32 -56.23 36.50
N VAL A 842 1.31 -56.81 35.78
CA VAL A 842 2.13 -57.95 36.23
C VAL A 842 3.54 -57.47 36.65
N THR A 843 4.03 -57.84 37.84
CA THR A 843 5.36 -57.48 38.35
C THR A 843 6.45 -58.46 37.85
N PRO A 844 7.60 -58.00 37.30
CA PRO A 844 8.68 -58.90 36.84
C PRO A 844 9.45 -59.60 37.97
N GLY A 845 9.87 -60.83 37.73
CA GLY A 845 10.67 -61.64 38.64
C GLY A 845 12.16 -61.24 38.70
N ALA A 846 12.77 -61.28 39.90
CA ALA A 846 14.19 -60.94 40.11
C ALA A 846 15.10 -62.16 40.28
N ALA A 847 16.36 -62.05 39.86
CA ALA A 847 17.45 -62.96 40.20
C ALA A 847 18.07 -62.57 41.55
N SER A 848 18.13 -63.49 42.52
CA SER A 848 18.53 -63.17 43.89
C SER A 848 19.42 -64.23 44.54
N ALA A 849 20.27 -63.82 45.47
CA ALA A 849 21.13 -64.71 46.27
C ALA A 849 21.51 -64.08 47.62
N THR A 850 21.80 -64.91 48.62
CA THR A 850 22.50 -64.47 49.84
C THR A 850 24.01 -64.64 49.64
N VAL A 851 24.77 -63.57 49.82
CA VAL A 851 26.25 -63.56 49.64
C VAL A 851 26.92 -62.87 50.83
N LEU A 852 28.23 -62.97 50.94
CA LEU A 852 29.01 -62.17 51.89
C LEU A 852 29.27 -60.78 51.32
N ALA A 853 29.26 -59.77 52.17
CA ALA A 853 29.62 -58.41 51.80
C ALA A 853 31.02 -58.34 51.14
N SER A 854 31.16 -57.45 50.17
CA SER A 854 32.35 -57.27 49.33
C SER A 854 32.77 -58.52 48.54
N SER A 855 31.81 -59.33 48.11
CA SER A 855 32.06 -60.41 47.14
C SER A 855 31.87 -59.89 45.73
N ARG A 856 32.72 -60.30 44.79
CA ARG A 856 32.46 -60.11 43.35
C ARG A 856 31.41 -61.12 42.93
N VAL A 857 30.36 -60.67 42.26
CA VAL A 857 29.32 -61.51 41.67
C VAL A 857 29.31 -61.32 40.16
N GLN A 858 29.05 -62.39 39.40
CA GLN A 858 28.79 -62.34 37.96
C GLN A 858 27.52 -63.13 37.65
N LEU A 859 26.47 -62.44 37.20
CA LEU A 859 25.24 -63.02 36.69
C LEU A 859 25.32 -63.12 35.16
N TYR A 860 24.95 -64.28 34.62
CA TYR A 860 25.13 -64.60 33.23
C TYR A 860 23.96 -65.44 32.70
N ASN A 861 23.44 -65.09 31.52
CA ASN A 861 22.48 -65.91 30.79
C ASN A 861 23.23 -66.94 29.96
N VAL A 862 23.08 -68.21 30.32
CA VAL A 862 23.82 -69.32 29.71
C VAL A 862 23.31 -69.60 28.31
N ASP A 863 21.99 -69.55 28.12
CA ASP A 863 21.35 -69.91 26.85
C ASP A 863 21.65 -68.87 25.76
N THR A 864 21.72 -67.59 26.13
CA THR A 864 22.04 -66.49 25.20
C THR A 864 23.51 -66.07 25.20
N ALA A 865 24.35 -66.74 26.00
CA ALA A 865 25.76 -66.41 26.18
C ALA A 865 26.02 -64.92 26.51
N THR A 866 25.20 -64.34 27.38
CA THR A 866 25.22 -62.90 27.70
C THR A 866 25.54 -62.65 29.17
N GLU A 867 26.51 -61.79 29.46
CA GLU A 867 26.76 -61.31 30.82
C GLU A 867 25.72 -60.24 31.20
N ILE A 868 25.01 -60.47 32.30
CA ILE A 868 23.93 -59.60 32.79
C ILE A 868 24.47 -58.57 33.77
N ASP A 869 25.31 -59.01 34.72
CA ASP A 869 25.83 -58.16 35.78
C ASP A 869 27.17 -58.72 36.28
N ASN A 870 28.10 -57.85 36.64
CA ASN A 870 29.43 -58.22 37.14
C ASN A 870 29.97 -57.14 38.08
N THR A 871 29.68 -57.28 39.36
CA THR A 871 29.83 -56.18 40.34
C THR A 871 30.36 -56.66 41.68
N VAL A 872 30.90 -55.73 42.48
CA VAL A 872 31.19 -56.02 43.90
C VAL A 872 29.90 -55.77 44.68
N ASN A 873 29.32 -56.83 45.23
CA ASN A 873 28.17 -56.70 46.10
C ASN A 873 28.61 -56.19 47.47
N GLY A 874 28.20 -54.98 47.83
CA GLY A 874 28.52 -54.36 49.12
C GLY A 874 27.80 -54.99 50.31
N ASP A 875 26.66 -55.65 50.06
CA ASP A 875 25.73 -56.14 51.07
C ASP A 875 25.76 -57.67 51.23
N THR A 876 24.95 -58.18 52.16
CA THR A 876 24.75 -59.62 52.39
C THR A 876 23.67 -60.26 51.49
N SER A 877 23.03 -59.46 50.63
CA SER A 877 22.02 -59.89 49.67
C SER A 877 22.37 -59.34 48.29
N TYR A 878 22.27 -60.18 47.27
CA TYR A 878 22.33 -59.82 45.86
C TYR A 878 20.93 -59.91 45.26
N SER A 879 20.52 -58.91 44.48
CA SER A 879 19.23 -58.90 43.79
C SER A 879 19.34 -58.08 42.50
N TYR A 880 18.90 -58.66 41.39
CA TYR A 880 18.84 -58.02 40.08
C TYR A 880 17.47 -58.28 39.44
N ALA A 881 16.73 -57.21 39.12
CA ALA A 881 15.43 -57.34 38.46
C ALA A 881 15.65 -57.63 36.97
N ILE A 882 15.14 -58.77 36.50
CA ILE A 882 15.21 -59.14 35.08
C ILE A 882 14.02 -58.50 34.37
N THR A 883 14.30 -57.68 33.38
CA THR A 883 13.29 -57.00 32.56
C THR A 883 13.30 -57.52 31.14
N THR A 884 14.50 -57.67 30.56
CA THR A 884 14.71 -58.10 29.17
C THR A 884 15.88 -59.06 29.01
N GLU A 885 16.67 -59.26 30.07
CA GLU A 885 17.95 -59.96 30.04
C GLU A 885 17.79 -61.50 30.06
N ALA A 886 16.59 -62.00 30.38
CA ALA A 886 16.23 -63.41 30.29
C ALA A 886 14.73 -63.62 30.07
N ALA A 887 14.37 -64.70 29.39
CA ALA A 887 13.00 -65.14 29.17
C ALA A 887 12.60 -66.30 30.10
N GLU A 888 11.29 -66.52 30.27
CA GLU A 888 10.74 -67.64 31.05
C GLU A 888 11.36 -68.98 30.59
N GLY A 889 11.93 -69.72 31.54
CA GLY A 889 12.54 -71.03 31.30
C GLY A 889 14.02 -71.00 30.94
N GLU A 890 14.64 -69.83 30.76
CA GLU A 890 16.08 -69.74 30.46
C GLU A 890 16.96 -70.01 31.69
N THR A 891 18.14 -70.55 31.45
CA THR A 891 19.14 -70.91 32.46
C THR A 891 20.07 -69.74 32.75
N LEU A 892 20.03 -69.25 33.99
CA LEU A 892 20.95 -68.25 34.51
C LEU A 892 22.03 -68.90 35.38
N ARG A 893 23.24 -68.32 35.35
CA ARG A 893 24.39 -68.71 36.17
C ARG A 893 24.83 -67.53 37.03
N LEU A 894 25.09 -67.80 38.31
CA LEU A 894 25.72 -66.85 39.23
C LEU A 894 27.08 -67.39 39.68
N ARG A 895 28.15 -66.62 39.43
CA ARG A 895 29.47 -66.84 40.03
C ARG A 895 29.68 -65.86 41.18
N VAL A 896 30.34 -66.32 42.24
CA VAL A 896 30.68 -65.48 43.41
C VAL A 896 32.12 -65.76 43.85
N CYS A 897 32.94 -64.71 43.88
CA CYS A 897 34.35 -64.77 44.28
C CYS A 897 34.62 -63.79 45.42
N LYS A 898 35.39 -64.23 46.42
CA LYS A 898 35.85 -63.38 47.52
C LYS A 898 37.26 -63.79 47.94
N LEU A 899 38.12 -62.82 48.18
CA LEU A 899 39.50 -63.06 48.61
C LEU A 899 39.53 -63.92 49.88
N GLY A 900 40.28 -65.01 49.83
CA GLY A 900 40.42 -66.00 50.90
C GLY A 900 39.31 -67.06 50.97
N TYR A 901 38.35 -67.04 50.05
CA TYR A 901 37.25 -68.00 49.98
C TYR A 901 37.35 -68.82 48.69
N GLU A 902 36.72 -70.00 48.71
CA GLU A 902 36.54 -70.82 47.53
C GLU A 902 35.59 -70.11 46.53
N PRO A 903 35.92 -70.10 45.22
CA PRO A 903 35.04 -69.53 44.21
C PRO A 903 33.78 -70.40 44.03
N VAL A 904 32.62 -69.77 43.93
CA VAL A 904 31.31 -70.45 43.83
C VAL A 904 30.69 -70.23 42.46
N GLU A 905 30.09 -71.27 41.87
CA GLU A 905 29.28 -71.20 40.65
C GLU A 905 27.98 -71.99 40.84
N VAL A 906 26.84 -71.38 40.52
CA VAL A 906 25.49 -71.98 40.66
C VAL A 906 24.60 -71.61 39.48
N PHE A 907 23.61 -72.45 39.19
CA PHE A 907 22.68 -72.30 38.06
C PHE A 907 21.22 -72.31 38.55
N GLY A 908 20.33 -71.64 37.84
CA GLY A 908 18.90 -71.60 38.13
C GLY A 908 18.07 -71.26 36.89
N ILE A 909 16.81 -71.69 36.87
CA ILE A 909 15.87 -71.39 35.77
C ILE A 909 15.10 -70.12 36.11
N TYR A 910 15.03 -69.19 35.16
CA TYR A 910 14.33 -67.93 35.33
C TYR A 910 12.81 -68.08 35.15
N ASN A 911 12.03 -67.53 36.09
CA ASN A 911 10.59 -67.37 35.98
C ASN A 911 10.24 -65.87 35.92
N ALA A 912 9.47 -65.46 34.92
CA ALA A 912 9.16 -64.07 34.60
C ALA A 912 8.35 -63.35 35.69
N THR A 913 7.67 -64.08 36.59
CA THR A 913 6.86 -63.48 37.67
C THR A 913 7.49 -63.71 39.06
N ALA A 914 7.99 -64.91 39.33
CA ALA A 914 8.57 -65.29 40.62
C ALA A 914 10.09 -65.02 40.71
N GLY A 915 10.77 -64.86 39.58
CA GLY A 915 12.21 -64.69 39.50
C GLY A 915 12.99 -66.00 39.63
N VAL A 916 14.25 -65.90 40.04
CA VAL A 916 15.11 -67.04 40.36
C VAL A 916 15.90 -66.77 41.63
N GLN A 917 16.02 -67.77 42.50
CA GLN A 917 16.81 -67.70 43.73
C GLN A 917 17.99 -68.67 43.65
N PHE A 918 19.21 -68.15 43.77
CA PHE A 918 20.43 -68.93 43.80
C PHE A 918 20.85 -69.24 45.24
N LEU A 919 21.22 -70.50 45.50
CA LEU A 919 21.74 -70.94 46.78
C LEU A 919 23.28 -70.88 46.78
N VAL A 920 23.85 -69.81 47.32
CA VAL A 920 25.32 -69.59 47.36
C VAL A 920 25.87 -69.96 48.74
N THR A 921 26.96 -70.73 48.78
CA THR A 921 27.70 -71.06 50.01
C THR A 921 29.17 -70.66 49.89
N GLN A 922 29.58 -69.60 50.58
CA GLN A 922 30.96 -69.12 50.56
C GLN A 922 31.75 -69.69 51.74
N THR A 923 32.62 -70.65 51.44
CA THR A 923 33.47 -71.34 52.42
C THR A 923 34.90 -70.79 52.35
N LEU A 924 35.54 -70.61 53.51
CA LEU A 924 36.94 -70.18 53.57
C LEU A 924 37.83 -71.25 52.91
N ASP A 925 38.76 -70.82 52.05
CA ASP A 925 39.73 -71.72 51.42
C ASP A 925 40.85 -72.04 52.42
N ALA A 926 40.85 -73.26 52.94
CA ALA A 926 41.80 -73.70 53.95
C ALA A 926 43.25 -73.75 53.45
N THR A 927 43.44 -73.95 52.14
CA THR A 927 44.77 -74.01 51.53
C THR A 927 45.35 -72.61 51.38
N TYR A 928 44.56 -71.68 50.85
CA TYR A 928 44.92 -70.25 50.80
C TYR A 928 45.22 -69.71 52.20
N ALA A 929 44.37 -70.01 53.18
CA ALA A 929 44.56 -69.58 54.56
C ALA A 929 45.86 -70.12 55.18
N ALA A 930 46.24 -71.36 54.86
CA ALA A 930 47.45 -71.99 55.38
C ALA A 930 48.74 -71.37 54.84
N TRP A 931 48.72 -70.78 53.63
CA TRP A 931 49.88 -70.05 53.10
C TRP A 931 50.14 -68.73 53.82
N GLY A 932 49.11 -68.12 54.41
CA GLY A 932 49.25 -66.85 55.14
C GLY A 932 49.67 -65.68 54.25
N ILE A 933 49.38 -65.73 52.95
CA ILE A 933 49.72 -64.71 51.96
C ILE A 933 48.46 -63.95 51.57
N ASP A 934 48.52 -62.62 51.57
CA ASP A 934 47.48 -61.77 51.00
C ASP A 934 47.72 -61.62 49.48
N GLY A 935 46.89 -62.29 48.68
CA GLY A 935 46.96 -62.23 47.22
C GLY A 935 46.84 -60.84 46.63
N SER A 936 46.15 -59.92 47.31
CA SER A 936 46.01 -58.53 46.85
C SER A 936 47.30 -57.71 47.04
N ALA A 937 48.25 -58.20 47.85
CA ALA A 937 49.55 -57.59 48.07
C ALA A 937 50.68 -58.20 47.20
N VAL A 938 50.35 -59.19 46.36
CA VAL A 938 51.30 -59.80 45.41
C VAL A 938 51.30 -58.96 44.13
N ALA A 939 52.41 -58.26 43.87
CA ALA A 939 52.50 -57.24 42.82
C ALA A 939 53.34 -57.66 41.62
N GLU A 940 54.14 -58.72 41.76
CA GLU A 940 54.97 -59.25 40.69
C GLU A 940 54.17 -60.04 39.65
N PHE A 941 52.92 -60.40 39.94
CA PHE A 941 52.04 -61.10 39.01
C PHE A 941 50.90 -60.21 38.54
N THR A 942 50.55 -60.31 37.26
CA THR A 942 49.37 -59.68 36.65
C THR A 942 48.64 -60.70 35.77
N LEU A 943 47.31 -60.59 35.68
CA LEU A 943 46.52 -61.44 34.80
C LEU A 943 46.46 -60.78 33.43
N ASP A 944 47.00 -61.44 32.41
CA ASP A 944 46.79 -61.04 31.02
C ASP A 944 45.58 -61.79 30.44
N VAL A 945 44.64 -61.01 29.94
CA VAL A 945 43.43 -61.49 29.27
C VAL A 945 43.43 -61.13 27.77
N THR A 946 44.55 -60.63 27.25
CA THR A 946 44.72 -60.15 25.88
C THR A 946 45.33 -61.24 25.01
N GLY A 947 44.49 -62.10 24.43
CA GLY A 947 44.94 -63.21 23.59
C GLY A 947 44.81 -64.54 24.32
N ASN A 948 45.92 -65.22 24.61
CA ASN A 948 45.89 -66.37 25.51
C ASN A 948 45.73 -65.86 26.94
N ILE A 949 44.99 -66.56 27.79
CA ILE A 949 44.82 -66.17 29.20
C ILE A 949 46.07 -66.62 29.95
N GLU A 950 46.89 -65.68 30.42
CA GLU A 950 48.20 -65.96 31.01
C GLU A 950 48.40 -65.19 32.32
N ILE A 951 49.33 -65.65 33.17
CA ILE A 951 49.79 -64.92 34.34
C ILE A 951 51.19 -64.38 34.02
N ASP A 952 51.26 -63.07 33.85
CA ASP A 952 52.51 -62.36 33.59
C ASP A 952 53.24 -62.13 34.91
N ALA A 953 54.52 -62.47 34.93
CA ALA A 953 55.43 -62.26 36.03
C ALA A 953 56.48 -61.21 35.65
N ASN A 954 56.58 -60.16 36.46
CA ASN A 954 57.56 -59.08 36.30
C ASN A 954 58.26 -58.76 37.63
N ASP A 955 58.89 -59.77 38.22
CA ASP A 955 59.61 -59.62 39.47
C ASP A 955 60.94 -58.88 39.24
N ALA A 956 61.21 -57.88 40.07
CA ALA A 956 62.41 -57.05 39.97
C ALA A 956 63.68 -57.80 40.40
N ASP A 957 63.59 -58.73 41.36
CA ASP A 957 64.73 -59.54 41.83
C ASP A 957 64.74 -60.96 41.25
N GLY A 958 63.65 -61.35 40.58
CA GLY A 958 63.49 -62.64 39.93
C GLY A 958 63.21 -63.79 40.90
N ALA A 959 62.77 -63.53 42.13
CA ALA A 959 62.54 -64.56 43.14
C ALA A 959 61.14 -64.45 43.77
N SER A 960 60.23 -65.37 43.40
CA SER A 960 58.90 -65.49 44.00
C SER A 960 58.62 -66.93 44.45
N THR A 961 57.38 -67.23 44.87
CA THR A 961 56.92 -68.56 45.27
C THR A 961 55.67 -68.97 44.50
N LYS A 962 55.48 -70.26 44.26
CA LYS A 962 54.28 -70.82 43.62
C LYS A 962 53.04 -70.53 44.47
N THR A 963 53.18 -70.52 45.79
CA THR A 963 52.12 -70.11 46.73
C THR A 963 51.72 -68.64 46.58
N ARG A 964 52.62 -67.73 46.23
CA ARG A 964 52.30 -66.33 45.90
C ARG A 964 51.52 -66.22 44.58
N LEU A 965 51.87 -67.02 43.58
CA LEU A 965 51.09 -67.12 42.33
C LEU A 965 49.67 -67.64 42.60
N GLY A 966 49.54 -68.68 43.43
CA GLY A 966 48.24 -69.17 43.89
C GLY A 966 47.46 -68.08 44.63
N ALA A 967 48.07 -67.41 45.61
CA ALA A 967 47.41 -66.33 46.34
C ALA A 967 46.95 -65.18 45.42
N PHE A 968 47.80 -64.76 44.47
CA PHE A 968 47.45 -63.78 43.45
C PHE A 968 46.25 -64.22 42.61
N TYR A 969 46.17 -65.48 42.19
CA TYR A 969 45.04 -65.97 41.40
C TYR A 969 43.71 -65.86 42.17
N ASN A 970 43.67 -66.18 43.47
CA ASN A 970 42.46 -66.00 44.28
C ASN A 970 42.02 -64.52 44.33
N TYR A 971 42.99 -63.59 44.42
CA TYR A 971 42.72 -62.16 44.28
C TYR A 971 42.25 -61.78 42.87
N ALA A 972 42.90 -62.29 41.83
CA ALA A 972 42.55 -62.01 40.44
C ALA A 972 41.08 -62.38 40.15
N LEU A 973 40.59 -63.50 40.69
CA LEU A 973 39.16 -63.88 40.60
C LEU A 973 38.18 -62.89 41.22
N THR A 974 38.62 -61.97 42.08
CA THR A 974 37.78 -60.88 42.63
C THR A 974 37.68 -59.66 41.72
N THR A 975 38.44 -59.64 40.62
CA THR A 975 38.35 -58.61 39.57
C THR A 975 37.33 -59.00 38.50
N GLU A 976 36.82 -58.01 37.77
CA GLU A 976 35.85 -58.22 36.68
C GLU A 976 36.39 -59.14 35.58
N ALA A 977 37.65 -58.94 35.17
CA ALA A 977 38.32 -59.75 34.18
C ALA A 977 38.62 -61.18 34.70
N GLY A 978 39.00 -61.32 35.97
CA GLY A 978 39.32 -62.64 36.53
C GLY A 978 38.11 -63.55 36.72
N ILE A 979 36.98 -63.04 37.24
CA ILE A 979 35.76 -63.86 37.41
C ILE A 979 35.14 -64.28 36.06
N SER A 980 35.33 -63.46 35.02
CA SER A 980 34.78 -63.73 33.69
C SER A 980 35.64 -64.69 32.88
N THR A 981 36.96 -64.49 32.86
CA THR A 981 37.87 -65.21 31.95
C THR A 981 38.70 -66.31 32.63
N ALA A 982 39.05 -66.15 33.90
CA ALA A 982 40.00 -67.04 34.59
C ALA A 982 39.34 -67.96 35.63
N PHE A 983 38.01 -67.91 35.80
CA PHE A 983 37.30 -68.70 36.80
C PHE A 983 37.52 -70.20 36.63
N GLY A 984 38.04 -70.85 37.67
CA GLY A 984 38.35 -72.28 37.66
C GLY A 984 39.63 -72.66 36.91
N ALA A 985 40.44 -71.70 36.44
CA ALA A 985 41.73 -71.95 35.79
C ALA A 985 42.74 -72.64 36.70
N ILE A 986 42.76 -72.33 38.01
CA ILE A 986 43.66 -72.94 38.99
C ILE A 986 42.85 -73.58 40.12
N THR A 987 43.29 -74.76 40.57
CA THR A 987 42.79 -75.45 41.77
C THR A 987 43.95 -75.72 42.74
N TYR A 988 43.70 -75.50 44.03
CA TYR A 988 44.61 -75.91 45.09
C TYR A 988 44.23 -77.32 45.56
N LEU A 989 45.10 -78.29 45.29
CA LEU A 989 44.86 -79.69 45.68
C LEU A 989 45.35 -79.96 47.11
N ALA A 990 46.38 -79.23 47.54
CA ALA A 990 46.93 -79.22 48.89
C ALA A 990 47.81 -77.96 49.06
N THR A 991 48.27 -77.69 50.28
CA THR A 991 49.20 -76.59 50.59
C THR A 991 50.51 -76.65 49.81
N ASN A 992 50.87 -77.82 49.29
CA ASN A 992 52.05 -78.04 48.47
C ASN A 992 51.74 -78.50 47.03
N ALA A 993 50.49 -78.35 46.56
CA ALA A 993 50.11 -78.79 45.21
C ALA A 993 49.07 -77.85 44.57
N ILE A 994 49.51 -77.12 43.54
CA ILE A 994 48.72 -76.19 42.74
C ILE A 994 48.65 -76.72 41.31
N ARG A 995 47.42 -76.86 40.79
CA ARG A 995 47.17 -77.38 39.44
C ARG A 995 46.46 -76.34 38.59
N ILE A 996 46.97 -76.11 37.39
CA ILE A 996 46.27 -75.37 36.32
C ILE A 996 45.37 -76.36 35.55
N ASN A 997 44.08 -76.05 35.44
CA ASN A 997 43.05 -76.87 34.81
C ASN A 997 42.88 -76.50 33.32
N VAL A 998 43.62 -77.19 32.46
CA VAL A 998 43.69 -76.89 31.02
C VAL A 998 42.34 -77.00 30.31
N ALA A 999 41.46 -77.89 30.79
CA ALA A 999 40.12 -78.06 30.22
C ALA A 999 39.14 -76.91 30.54
N THR A 1000 39.43 -76.12 31.59
CA THR A 1000 38.61 -74.96 31.97
C THR A 1000 39.17 -73.70 31.33
N VAL A 1001 40.46 -73.44 31.54
CA VAL A 1001 41.20 -72.34 30.93
C VAL A 1001 42.62 -72.83 30.68
N ASP A 1002 43.11 -72.70 29.44
CA ASP A 1002 44.46 -73.12 29.05
C ASP A 1002 45.54 -72.12 29.52
N MET A 1003 45.60 -71.88 30.83
CA MET A 1003 46.44 -70.83 31.42
C MET A 1003 47.92 -71.21 31.48
N ARG A 1004 48.80 -70.25 31.18
CA ARG A 1004 50.25 -70.37 31.35
C ARG A 1004 50.83 -69.22 32.17
N VAL A 1005 52.07 -69.35 32.58
CA VAL A 1005 52.86 -68.34 33.28
C VAL A 1005 53.91 -67.80 32.32
N GLU A 1006 53.91 -66.49 32.12
CA GLU A 1006 54.87 -65.78 31.28
C GLU A 1006 55.78 -64.93 32.17
N ASN A 1007 57.10 -65.09 32.06
CA ASN A 1007 58.02 -64.11 32.61
C ASN A 1007 58.26 -63.04 31.55
N ILE A 1008 57.78 -61.82 31.81
CA ILE A 1008 57.92 -60.68 30.90
C ILE A 1008 59.18 -59.86 31.20
N ASN A 1009 59.90 -60.16 32.30
CA ASN A 1009 61.16 -59.52 32.63
C ASN A 1009 62.30 -60.09 31.78
N ALA A 1010 62.70 -59.35 30.75
CA ALA A 1010 63.79 -59.73 29.84
C ALA A 1010 65.19 -59.76 30.50
N SER A 1011 65.35 -59.13 31.67
CA SER A 1011 66.65 -58.96 32.33
C SER A 1011 66.91 -59.94 33.46
N VAL A 1012 65.87 -60.58 34.01
CA VAL A 1012 65.97 -61.47 35.17
C VAL A 1012 65.11 -62.71 34.97
N ALA A 1013 65.68 -63.89 35.18
CA ALA A 1013 64.93 -65.13 35.16
C ALA A 1013 64.07 -65.25 36.43
N LEU A 1014 62.79 -65.60 36.29
CA LEU A 1014 61.93 -65.88 37.43
C LEU A 1014 62.30 -67.25 38.01
N ARG A 1015 62.67 -67.28 39.28
CA ARG A 1015 62.90 -68.49 40.05
C ARG A 1015 61.85 -68.62 41.14
N PHE A 1016 61.09 -69.70 41.08
CA PHE A 1016 60.28 -70.10 42.21
C PHE A 1016 61.18 -70.73 43.28
N THR A 1017 61.12 -70.20 44.50
CA THR A 1017 62.03 -70.57 45.60
C THR A 1017 61.46 -71.65 46.54
N ASP A 1018 60.16 -71.90 46.46
CA ASP A 1018 59.44 -72.95 47.19
C ASP A 1018 59.50 -74.29 46.45
N ASN A 1019 60.66 -74.93 46.51
CA ASN A 1019 60.92 -76.22 45.86
C ASN A 1019 60.03 -77.36 46.41
N ASP A 1020 59.39 -77.17 47.56
CA ASP A 1020 58.48 -78.10 48.23
C ASP A 1020 57.02 -77.94 47.80
N VAL A 1021 56.72 -77.08 46.82
CA VAL A 1021 55.37 -76.87 46.26
C VAL A 1021 55.37 -77.30 44.79
N ARG A 1022 54.36 -78.06 44.36
CA ARG A 1022 54.20 -78.46 42.96
C ARG A 1022 53.28 -77.48 42.23
N LEU A 1023 53.75 -76.82 41.18
CA LEU A 1023 52.92 -76.09 40.21
C LEU A 1023 53.01 -76.79 38.85
N TYR A 1024 51.88 -77.28 38.36
CA TYR A 1024 51.81 -78.08 37.15
C TYR A 1024 50.45 -77.92 36.45
N ARG A 1025 50.40 -78.29 35.17
CA ARG A 1025 49.16 -78.33 34.39
C ARG A 1025 48.55 -79.72 34.41
N SER A 1026 47.22 -79.79 34.36
CA SER A 1026 46.46 -81.05 34.44
C SER A 1026 46.77 -82.04 33.31
N ASP A 1027 47.26 -81.55 32.16
CA ASP A 1027 47.66 -82.36 31.00
C ASP A 1027 49.15 -82.76 31.01
N GLY A 1028 49.92 -82.33 32.02
CA GLY A 1028 51.35 -82.59 32.15
C GLY A 1028 52.24 -81.73 31.25
N SER A 1029 51.68 -80.79 30.47
CA SER A 1029 52.47 -79.86 29.66
C SER A 1029 53.12 -78.76 30.51
N SER A 1030 54.09 -78.05 29.92
CA SER A 1030 54.82 -76.99 30.62
C SER A 1030 53.89 -75.85 31.07
N ILE A 1031 54.11 -75.35 32.29
CA ILE A 1031 53.41 -74.16 32.80
C ILE A 1031 53.88 -72.88 32.11
N ILE A 1032 54.99 -72.92 31.39
CA ILE A 1032 55.68 -71.75 30.84
C ILE A 1032 55.08 -71.38 29.49
N ALA A 1033 54.69 -70.11 29.32
CA ALA A 1033 54.20 -69.58 28.06
C ALA A 1033 55.28 -69.65 26.95
N THR A 1034 54.85 -69.80 25.70
CA THR A 1034 55.76 -69.99 24.55
C THR A 1034 56.68 -68.79 24.30
N THR A 1035 56.24 -67.58 24.66
CA THR A 1035 56.94 -66.30 24.49
C THR A 1035 57.71 -65.87 25.74
N SER A 1036 57.61 -66.64 26.82
CA SER A 1036 58.21 -66.33 28.12
C SER A 1036 59.74 -66.26 28.08
N TYR A 1037 60.30 -65.29 28.80
CA TYR A 1037 61.68 -65.36 29.26
C TYR A 1037 61.86 -66.48 30.29
N SER A 1038 63.09 -66.75 30.73
CA SER A 1038 63.40 -67.95 31.53
C SER A 1038 62.60 -67.99 32.84
N ILE A 1039 61.93 -69.12 33.08
CA ILE A 1039 61.29 -69.49 34.35
C ILE A 1039 61.92 -70.78 34.86
N HIS A 1040 62.36 -70.77 36.12
CA HIS A 1040 62.80 -71.96 36.83
C HIS A 1040 61.68 -72.46 37.75
N ASN A 1041 60.92 -73.45 37.27
CA ASN A 1041 59.91 -74.15 38.04
C ASN A 1041 60.46 -75.49 38.56
N ASP A 1042 61.23 -75.43 39.64
CA ASP A 1042 61.69 -76.62 40.37
C ASP A 1042 60.67 -77.01 41.44
N TYR A 1043 60.36 -78.30 41.53
CA TYR A 1043 59.51 -78.89 42.57
C TYR A 1043 60.09 -80.21 43.08
N SER A 1044 61.41 -80.40 42.98
CA SER A 1044 62.11 -81.61 43.44
C SER A 1044 62.09 -81.79 44.96
N GLY A 1045 61.69 -80.77 45.72
CA GLY A 1045 61.51 -80.82 47.17
C GLY A 1045 60.16 -81.38 47.60
N VAL A 1046 59.22 -81.57 46.67
CA VAL A 1046 57.94 -82.25 46.93
C VAL A 1046 58.20 -83.75 47.05
N PRO A 1047 57.85 -84.41 48.17
CA PRO A 1047 57.99 -85.86 48.28
C PRO A 1047 57.18 -86.56 47.20
N ASP A 1048 57.84 -87.17 46.21
CA ASP A 1048 57.19 -88.10 45.31
C ASP A 1048 56.84 -89.36 46.10
N VAL A 1049 55.54 -89.66 46.24
CA VAL A 1049 55.10 -90.98 46.72
C VAL A 1049 55.29 -91.97 45.57
N VAL A 1050 56.54 -92.31 45.28
CA VAL A 1050 56.93 -93.37 44.36
C VAL A 1050 57.83 -94.33 45.13
N GLU A 1051 57.29 -95.50 45.45
CA GLU A 1051 58.06 -96.57 46.09
C GLU A 1051 59.07 -97.13 45.06
N THR A 1052 60.34 -96.74 45.20
CA THR A 1052 61.43 -97.32 44.42
C THR A 1052 62.00 -98.55 45.14
N GLY A 1053 61.35 -99.69 44.94
CA GLY A 1053 62.07 -100.95 44.72
C GLY A 1053 62.42 -101.86 45.91
N VAL A 1054 62.31 -101.49 47.19
CA VAL A 1054 62.32 -102.46 48.31
C VAL A 1054 61.66 -101.87 49.56
N SER A 1055 60.53 -102.41 50.00
CA SER A 1055 59.72 -101.82 51.10
C SER A 1055 59.62 -102.74 52.32
N GLY A 1056 59.81 -102.15 53.50
CA GLY A 1056 59.56 -102.78 54.80
C GLY A 1056 58.11 -102.64 55.29
N LEU A 1057 57.18 -102.22 54.43
CA LEU A 1057 55.76 -102.07 54.75
C LEU A 1057 55.01 -103.39 54.46
N THR A 1058 54.09 -103.78 55.35
CA THR A 1058 53.22 -104.93 55.12
C THR A 1058 52.17 -104.63 54.05
N GLY A 1059 51.62 -105.66 53.40
CA GLY A 1059 50.60 -105.49 52.35
C GLY A 1059 49.36 -104.69 52.79
N ALA A 1060 49.07 -104.63 54.09
CA ALA A 1060 48.01 -103.80 54.66
C ALA A 1060 48.43 -102.32 54.78
N GLU A 1061 49.69 -102.04 55.15
CA GLU A 1061 50.24 -100.68 55.27
C GLU A 1061 50.46 -100.05 53.89
N SER A 1062 50.87 -100.84 52.89
CA SER A 1062 50.93 -100.43 51.48
C SER A 1062 49.53 -100.12 50.92
N ALA A 1063 48.51 -100.91 51.27
CA ALA A 1063 47.12 -100.65 50.88
C ALA A 1063 46.52 -99.40 51.56
N GLN A 1064 46.91 -99.10 52.80
CA GLN A 1064 46.54 -97.87 53.50
C GLN A 1064 47.20 -96.63 52.88
N LEU A 1065 48.46 -96.74 52.45
CA LEU A 1065 49.19 -95.67 51.78
C LEU A 1065 48.67 -95.40 50.35
N MET A 1066 48.31 -96.45 49.61
CA MET A 1066 47.67 -96.35 48.28
C MET A 1066 46.19 -95.93 48.37
N GLY A 1067 45.57 -96.01 49.55
CA GLY A 1067 44.19 -95.56 49.80
C GLY A 1067 44.04 -94.07 50.11
N LEU A 1068 45.14 -93.32 50.22
CA LEU A 1068 45.13 -91.89 50.60
C LEU A 1068 44.90 -90.92 49.44
N THR A 1069 44.62 -91.40 48.24
CA THR A 1069 44.24 -90.55 47.09
C THR A 1069 43.02 -91.10 46.38
N ASN A 1070 41.83 -90.69 46.82
CA ASN A 1070 40.68 -90.43 45.95
C ASN A 1070 39.56 -89.74 46.74
N ALA A 1071 39.19 -88.54 46.29
CA ALA A 1071 37.91 -87.92 46.63
C ALA A 1071 36.76 -88.90 46.31
N PRO A 1072 35.65 -88.91 47.08
CA PRO A 1072 34.55 -89.82 46.82
C PRO A 1072 33.98 -89.57 45.42
N SER A 1073 33.96 -90.61 44.59
CA SER A 1073 33.36 -90.54 43.25
C SER A 1073 31.87 -90.15 43.34
N ALA A 1074 31.35 -89.39 42.38
CA ALA A 1074 29.95 -88.93 42.32
C ALA A 1074 28.90 -90.05 42.53
N SER A 1075 29.25 -91.30 42.20
CA SER A 1075 28.40 -92.47 42.40
C SER A 1075 28.09 -92.78 43.88
N SER A 1076 29.02 -92.52 44.80
CA SER A 1076 28.80 -92.79 46.24
C SER A 1076 27.92 -91.71 46.89
N VAL A 1077 28.00 -90.47 46.38
CA VAL A 1077 27.14 -89.36 46.83
C VAL A 1077 25.71 -89.55 46.31
N ALA A 1078 25.55 -89.94 45.04
CA ALA A 1078 24.25 -90.23 44.44
C ALA A 1078 23.51 -91.39 45.15
N THR A 1079 24.25 -92.42 45.56
CA THR A 1079 23.68 -93.57 46.30
C THR A 1079 23.23 -93.16 47.71
N ALA A 1080 23.97 -92.28 48.39
CA ALA A 1080 23.60 -91.75 49.70
C ALA A 1080 22.37 -90.84 49.63
N VAL A 1081 22.29 -89.95 48.62
CA VAL A 1081 21.14 -89.07 48.39
C VAL A 1081 19.88 -89.85 48.00
N LEU A 1082 20.03 -90.90 47.17
CA LEU A 1082 18.91 -91.77 46.80
C LEU A 1082 18.36 -92.56 48.01
N SER A 1083 19.23 -93.01 48.92
CA SER A 1083 18.81 -93.67 50.15
C SER A 1083 18.09 -92.74 51.13
N ALA A 1084 18.44 -91.44 51.12
CA ALA A 1084 17.77 -90.42 51.91
C ALA A 1084 16.39 -90.04 51.32
N ALA A 1085 16.26 -90.01 50.00
CA ALA A 1085 15.04 -89.63 49.28
C ALA A 1085 13.93 -90.71 49.31
N THR A 1086 14.26 -91.98 49.56
CA THR A 1086 13.26 -93.07 49.68
C THR A 1086 12.41 -93.05 50.96
N THR A 1087 12.50 -92.00 51.78
CA THR A 1087 11.71 -91.86 53.02
C THR A 1087 10.36 -91.16 52.81
N THR A 1088 10.07 -90.62 51.61
CA THR A 1088 8.80 -89.97 51.25
C THR A 1088 8.18 -90.54 49.96
N PRO A 1089 6.83 -90.63 49.84
CA PRO A 1089 6.18 -91.22 48.66
C PRO A 1089 6.36 -90.36 47.40
N ILE A 1090 6.76 -91.00 46.29
CA ILE A 1090 6.87 -90.39 44.96
C ILE A 1090 5.53 -90.55 44.21
N HIS A 1091 5.05 -89.46 43.60
CA HIS A 1091 3.76 -89.39 42.89
C HIS A 1091 3.73 -90.34 41.68
N SER A 1092 2.60 -91.03 41.44
CA SER A 1092 2.47 -92.10 40.43
C SER A 1092 2.68 -91.69 38.98
N ASN A 1093 2.66 -90.38 38.67
CA ASN A 1093 2.93 -89.86 37.33
C ASN A 1093 4.43 -89.65 37.03
N ILE A 1094 5.32 -89.82 38.01
CA ILE A 1094 6.77 -89.77 37.77
C ILE A 1094 7.21 -91.19 37.40
N GLN A 1095 7.45 -91.42 36.10
CA GLN A 1095 7.80 -92.74 35.56
C GLN A 1095 9.29 -92.87 35.19
N GLN A 1096 10.03 -91.75 35.12
CA GLN A 1096 11.45 -91.72 34.79
C GLN A 1096 12.11 -90.42 35.28
N ILE A 1097 13.36 -90.49 35.70
CA ILE A 1097 14.27 -89.33 35.87
C ILE A 1097 15.61 -89.72 35.24
N ASN A 1098 16.11 -88.90 34.31
CA ASN A 1098 17.36 -89.13 33.57
C ASN A 1098 17.48 -90.56 33.03
N ASP A 1099 16.49 -90.99 32.25
CA ASP A 1099 16.43 -92.29 31.56
C ASP A 1099 16.44 -93.54 32.46
N VAL A 1100 16.32 -93.37 33.78
CA VAL A 1100 16.13 -94.47 34.73
C VAL A 1100 14.66 -94.60 35.06
N ALA A 1101 14.07 -95.75 34.74
CA ALA A 1101 12.68 -96.06 35.05
C ALA A 1101 12.48 -96.18 36.57
N ILE A 1102 11.48 -95.49 37.11
CA ILE A 1102 11.11 -95.54 38.52
C ILE A 1102 9.60 -95.74 38.61
N THR A 1103 9.15 -96.71 39.41
CA THR A 1103 7.72 -96.97 39.66
C THR A 1103 7.27 -96.32 40.97
N GLY A 1104 6.44 -95.28 40.91
CA GLY A 1104 5.80 -94.65 42.07
C GLY A 1104 4.49 -95.34 42.49
N ASN A 1105 4.18 -95.36 43.79
CA ASN A 1105 3.01 -96.04 44.38
C ASN A 1105 1.93 -95.08 44.95
N GLY A 1106 1.99 -93.77 44.64
CA GLY A 1106 1.12 -92.74 45.24
C GLY A 1106 -0.27 -92.56 44.57
N SER A 1107 -1.32 -92.41 45.40
CA SER A 1107 -2.73 -92.22 45.01
C SER A 1107 -3.02 -90.82 44.45
N SER A 1108 -3.81 -90.74 43.37
CA SER A 1108 -4.22 -89.51 42.69
C SER A 1108 -5.36 -88.78 43.39
N THR A 1109 -5.07 -87.64 44.03
CA THR A 1109 -6.09 -86.60 44.31
C THR A 1109 -5.54 -85.24 43.89
N PRO A 1110 -6.25 -84.46 43.06
CA PRO A 1110 -5.80 -83.13 42.64
C PRO A 1110 -5.97 -82.12 43.79
N PHE A 1111 -5.00 -81.22 43.96
CA PHE A 1111 -5.05 -80.13 44.93
C PHE A 1111 -6.21 -79.16 44.61
N ASN A 1112 -7.00 -78.85 45.64
CA ASN A 1112 -7.95 -77.74 45.66
C ASN A 1112 -7.21 -76.45 46.05
N VAL A 1113 -7.58 -75.37 45.34
CA VAL A 1113 -7.28 -73.92 45.45
C VAL A 1113 -6.35 -73.49 46.59
#